data_AF-A0A922L032-F1
#
_entry.id   AF-A0A922L032-F1
#
_cell.length_a   1.000
_cell.length_b   1.000
_cell.length_c   1.000
_cell.angle_alpha   90.00
_cell.angle_beta   90.00
_cell.angle_gamma   90.00
#
_symmetry.space_group_name_H-M   'P 1'
#
loop_
_entity.id
_entity.type
_entity.pdbx_description
1 polymer ?
#
loop_
_entity_poly.entity_id
_entity_poly.type
_entity_poly.pdbx_seq_one_letter_code
_entity_poly.pdbx_strand_id
1 'polypeptide(L)'
;MFANDANLRTIHNMIVMLVIVFLLYTIEDIIKEPAKYEEIYKVILWNVSDLGSVIRIWLMMNMIVLGLHYPLVLFNNFLQYRWLLINNPENDKQYAGCLHRTILYTIYGCISIFGILIYCTYSVLINDIKLTGSFSLLLEMTRLLMKSHSFFVEKKDLYIDKETLACLISQEPKNIYRSFWSLSSRAQFWKFIYYLFAPTLLYRDSYPRTKKIRWICAVNFGLQFILTVLLMFYLTYQGFVVNLKKTGIEPLVLNFKLLYQIIAYGIILYWLFFYFFFHAYLNFTAELLRFGDRHYYDDFWNSKSAQEYFRKWNHVVQQWLYVYIFIPIDNRFHNRVLTNVAVFITSALVHEYIIGFTLRFFFPVNLIAMIVLTQSVYFMEKFNLIKTINHFLIVSIVTWSIMVAIFIIEWYSRIKCPLPTELFNIMVEHTMQNNNNNNNDDDDGAQVSKTNKFIKFKHRESYVTQLLENDANLRTIHNMIVMLVIVFLLYTIEDIIKEPAKYEEIYEVILWNVSDLGSVIRIWLMMNMIVLCLHYPLVLFNNFLQYRWLLINNPEKDRQYAGCLHRTILYTIYGCISIFGILIYCTYSVLINDIKIDCKSAQEYFRKWNHVVQQWLYVYIFIPIDNRFHNRVLTNLAVFTTSALVHEYIIGFTFRFFFPINLFIFFCSQITYYLEKFGLIKGMTSFPLSLTMWSILVAIVTVEWNVRTNCPLPEKSSLLKHILPRFINYVTF
;
A
#
# COMPACT_ATOMS: atom_id res chain seq x y z
N MET A 1 -39.13 -18.51 7.49
CA MET A 1 -39.05 -19.01 8.88
C MET A 1 -40.10 -18.38 9.80
N PHE A 2 -40.11 -17.05 10.02
CA PHE A 2 -41.07 -16.36 10.92
C PHE A 2 -42.58 -16.50 10.55
N ALA A 3 -42.89 -16.86 9.30
CA ALA A 3 -44.26 -17.06 8.83
C ALA A 3 -44.88 -18.43 9.20
N ASN A 4 -44.09 -19.40 9.66
CA ASN A 4 -44.57 -20.77 9.88
C ASN A 4 -44.53 -21.22 11.35
N ASP A 5 -43.72 -20.59 12.19
CA ASP A 5 -43.58 -20.98 13.60
C ASP A 5 -44.15 -19.90 14.53
N ALA A 6 -45.22 -20.23 15.24
CA ALA A 6 -45.96 -19.30 16.08
C ALA A 6 -45.10 -18.74 17.22
N ASN A 7 -44.22 -19.57 17.80
CA ASN A 7 -43.37 -19.19 18.93
C ASN A 7 -42.32 -18.14 18.53
N LEU A 8 -41.70 -18.30 17.36
CA LEU A 8 -40.74 -17.34 16.80
C LEU A 8 -41.39 -16.02 16.40
N ARG A 9 -42.65 -16.05 15.96
CA ARG A 9 -43.42 -14.83 15.68
C ARG A 9 -43.75 -14.07 16.96
N THR A 10 -44.07 -14.78 18.04
CA THR A 10 -44.28 -14.19 19.36
C THR A 10 -43.00 -13.54 19.89
N ILE A 11 -41.84 -14.20 19.74
CA ILE A 11 -40.55 -13.63 20.12
C ILE A 11 -40.22 -12.39 19.28
N HIS A 12 -40.43 -12.44 17.96
CA HIS A 12 -40.24 -11.27 17.09
C HIS A 12 -41.15 -10.12 17.52
N ASN A 13 -42.42 -10.39 17.78
CA ASN A 13 -43.37 -9.39 18.27
C ASN A 13 -42.97 -8.86 19.64
N MET A 14 -42.44 -9.68 20.54
CA MET A 14 -41.90 -9.24 21.83
C MET A 14 -40.67 -8.34 21.67
N ILE A 15 -39.75 -8.66 20.75
CA ILE A 15 -38.58 -7.82 20.46
C ILE A 15 -39.04 -6.48 19.86
N VAL A 16 -39.97 -6.50 18.91
CA VAL A 16 -40.54 -5.29 18.33
C VAL A 16 -41.27 -4.47 19.40
N MET A 17 -42.05 -5.11 20.28
CA MET A 17 -42.69 -4.44 21.41
C MET A 17 -41.68 -3.88 22.40
N LEU A 18 -40.59 -4.58 22.71
CA LEU A 18 -39.50 -4.07 23.53
C LEU A 18 -38.85 -2.86 22.88
N VAL A 19 -38.56 -2.90 21.59
CA VAL A 19 -38.02 -1.76 20.83
C VAL A 19 -39.00 -0.58 20.88
N ILE A 20 -40.30 -0.81 20.73
CA ILE A 20 -41.34 0.23 20.84
C ILE A 20 -41.41 0.79 22.27
N VAL A 21 -41.38 -0.05 23.29
CA VAL A 21 -41.39 0.37 24.70
C VAL A 21 -40.13 1.16 25.02
N PHE A 22 -38.96 0.72 24.56
CA PHE A 22 -37.72 1.47 24.71
C PHE A 22 -37.79 2.80 23.97
N LEU A 23 -38.36 2.85 22.75
CA LEU A 23 -38.59 4.10 22.03
C LEU A 23 -39.54 5.03 22.80
N LEU A 24 -40.65 4.53 23.33
CA LEU A 24 -41.58 5.32 24.15
C LEU A 24 -40.90 5.84 25.42
N TYR A 25 -40.08 5.01 26.07
CA TYR A 25 -39.26 5.41 27.21
C TYR A 25 -38.23 6.47 26.80
N THR A 26 -37.58 6.35 25.63
CA THR A 26 -36.67 7.39 25.13
C THR A 26 -37.42 8.69 24.89
N ILE A 27 -38.63 8.64 24.35
CA ILE A 27 -39.46 9.84 24.10
C ILE A 27 -39.84 10.48 25.44
N GLU A 28 -40.23 9.69 26.43
CA GLU A 28 -40.53 10.18 27.79
C GLU A 28 -39.31 10.82 28.45
N ASP A 29 -38.13 10.20 28.33
CA ASP A 29 -36.86 10.71 28.86
C ASP A 29 -36.43 12.01 28.14
N ILE A 30 -36.65 12.10 26.82
CA ILE A 30 -36.43 13.31 26.04
C ILE A 30 -37.35 14.45 26.50
N ILE A 31 -38.61 14.15 26.81
CA ILE A 31 -39.58 15.14 27.30
C ILE A 31 -39.19 15.62 28.70
N LYS A 32 -38.71 14.72 29.58
CA LYS A 32 -38.33 15.05 30.96
C LYS A 32 -37.02 15.82 31.05
N GLU A 33 -36.03 15.49 30.23
CA GLU A 33 -34.69 16.10 30.28
C GLU A 33 -34.21 16.56 28.89
N PRO A 34 -34.73 17.70 28.39
CA PRO A 34 -34.42 18.18 27.05
C PRO A 34 -32.93 18.50 26.82
N ALA A 35 -32.21 18.86 27.88
CA ALA A 35 -30.77 19.16 27.80
C ALA A 35 -29.92 17.93 27.41
N LYS A 36 -30.28 16.72 27.87
CA LYS A 36 -29.60 15.48 27.47
C LYS A 36 -29.78 15.19 25.98
N TYR A 37 -30.97 15.48 25.45
CA TYR A 37 -31.25 15.29 24.03
C TYR A 37 -30.43 16.23 23.15
N GLU A 38 -30.19 17.47 23.60
CA GLU A 38 -29.34 18.41 22.88
C GLU A 38 -27.89 17.87 22.72
N GLU A 39 -27.34 17.22 23.75
CA GLU A 39 -26.03 16.56 23.64
C GLU A 39 -26.05 15.39 22.65
N ILE A 40 -27.07 14.53 22.71
CA ILE A 40 -27.21 13.39 21.77
C ILE A 40 -27.35 13.90 20.34
N TYR A 41 -28.16 14.92 20.11
CA TYR A 41 -28.34 15.56 18.81
C TYR A 41 -27.02 16.14 18.28
N LYS A 42 -26.23 16.81 19.13
CA LYS A 42 -24.89 17.30 18.77
C LYS A 42 -23.96 16.15 18.36
N VAL A 43 -23.98 15.02 19.06
CA VAL A 43 -23.18 13.83 18.68
C VAL A 43 -23.62 13.25 17.34
N ILE A 44 -24.92 13.20 17.06
CA ILE A 44 -25.44 12.74 15.76
C ILE A 44 -25.02 13.72 14.66
N LEU A 45 -25.20 15.03 14.86
CA LEU A 45 -24.83 16.06 13.89
C LEU A 45 -23.32 16.04 13.60
N TRP A 46 -22.50 15.85 14.63
CA TRP A 46 -21.05 15.70 14.49
C TRP A 46 -20.67 14.47 13.66
N ASN A 47 -21.35 13.33 13.82
CA ASN A 47 -21.09 12.15 13.00
C ASN A 47 -21.56 12.28 11.55
N VAL A 48 -22.53 13.16 11.28
CA VAL A 48 -23.11 13.39 9.93
C VAL A 48 -22.43 14.54 9.18
N SER A 49 -21.59 15.36 9.83
CA SER A 49 -20.95 16.53 9.21
C SER A 49 -20.16 16.20 7.94
N ASP A 50 -19.54 15.01 7.91
CA ASP A 50 -18.63 14.61 6.83
C ASP A 50 -19.33 13.79 5.73
N LEU A 51 -20.67 13.74 5.73
CA LEU A 51 -21.45 12.92 4.80
C LEU A 51 -21.11 13.21 3.33
N GLY A 52 -20.85 14.48 2.99
CA GLY A 52 -20.43 14.86 1.64
C GLY A 52 -19.10 14.22 1.22
N SER A 53 -18.12 14.16 2.12
CA SER A 53 -16.83 13.49 1.88
C SER A 53 -17.01 11.97 1.76
N VAL A 54 -17.85 11.38 2.62
CA VAL A 54 -18.19 9.96 2.58
C VAL A 54 -18.80 9.57 1.24
N ILE A 55 -19.80 10.32 0.75
CA ILE A 55 -20.45 10.04 -0.54
C ILE A 55 -19.46 10.17 -1.69
N ARG A 56 -18.56 11.17 -1.69
CA ARG A 56 -17.53 11.33 -2.73
C ARG A 56 -16.58 10.13 -2.79
N ILE A 57 -16.07 9.69 -1.65
CA ILE A 57 -15.16 8.52 -1.59
C ILE A 57 -15.90 7.26 -2.01
N TRP A 58 -17.13 7.08 -1.53
CA TRP A 58 -18.00 5.98 -1.92
C TRP A 58 -18.21 5.91 -3.43
N LEU A 59 -18.54 7.04 -4.07
CA LEU A 59 -18.69 7.11 -5.52
C LEU A 59 -17.39 6.76 -6.23
N MET A 60 -16.25 7.27 -5.77
CA MET A 60 -14.95 7.00 -6.38
C MET A 60 -14.57 5.51 -6.31
N MET A 61 -14.79 4.85 -5.16
CA MET A 61 -14.56 3.41 -5.03
C MET A 61 -15.43 2.61 -6.02
N ASN A 62 -16.71 2.96 -6.15
CA ASN A 62 -17.62 2.32 -7.11
C ASN A 62 -17.19 2.59 -8.56
N MET A 63 -16.71 3.78 -8.88
CA MET A 63 -16.17 4.12 -10.20
C MET A 63 -14.89 3.35 -10.51
N ILE A 64 -14.03 3.09 -9.54
CA ILE A 64 -12.83 2.25 -9.71
C ILE A 64 -13.23 0.81 -10.02
N VAL A 65 -14.22 0.26 -9.29
CA VAL A 65 -14.74 -1.09 -9.56
C VAL A 65 -15.39 -1.18 -10.95
N LEU A 66 -16.24 -0.22 -11.31
CA LEU A 66 -16.91 -0.21 -12.62
C LEU A 66 -15.97 0.14 -13.77
N GLY A 67 -14.96 0.97 -13.55
CA GLY A 67 -14.06 1.51 -14.56
C GLY A 67 -12.79 0.68 -14.78
N LEU A 68 -12.34 -0.11 -13.79
CA LEU A 68 -11.13 -0.93 -13.91
C LEU A 68 -11.43 -2.43 -13.78
N HIS A 69 -12.15 -2.87 -12.74
CA HIS A 69 -12.40 -4.30 -12.53
C HIS A 69 -13.31 -4.91 -13.59
N TYR A 70 -14.42 -4.26 -13.92
CA TYR A 70 -15.34 -4.79 -14.95
C TYR A 70 -14.69 -4.88 -16.34
N PRO A 71 -14.02 -3.83 -16.86
CA PRO A 71 -13.35 -3.89 -18.14
C PRO A 71 -12.21 -4.90 -18.18
N LEU A 72 -11.46 -5.10 -17.09
CA LEU A 72 -10.42 -6.12 -17.01
C LEU A 72 -10.97 -7.52 -17.31
N VAL A 73 -12.07 -7.89 -16.64
CA VAL A 73 -12.73 -9.20 -16.84
C VAL A 73 -13.32 -9.29 -18.25
N LEU A 74 -13.99 -8.25 -18.72
CA LEU A 74 -14.58 -8.23 -20.06
C LEU A 74 -13.52 -8.35 -21.16
N PHE A 75 -12.40 -7.62 -21.03
CA PHE A 75 -11.29 -7.65 -21.95
C PHE A 75 -10.60 -9.01 -21.96
N ASN A 76 -10.40 -9.60 -20.78
CA ASN A 76 -9.91 -10.97 -20.69
C ASN A 76 -10.85 -11.94 -21.42
N ASN A 77 -12.17 -11.87 -21.20
CA ASN A 77 -13.14 -12.73 -21.89
C ASN A 77 -13.10 -12.54 -23.41
N PHE A 78 -12.87 -11.33 -23.90
CA PHE A 78 -12.68 -11.07 -25.32
C PHE A 78 -11.40 -11.73 -25.87
N LEU A 79 -10.29 -11.69 -25.13
CA LEU A 79 -9.06 -12.40 -25.52
C LEU A 79 -9.27 -13.92 -25.59
N GLN A 80 -9.97 -14.50 -24.60
CA GLN A 80 -10.29 -15.93 -24.59
C GLN A 80 -11.16 -16.32 -25.78
N TYR A 81 -12.21 -15.55 -26.04
CA TYR A 81 -13.07 -15.75 -27.20
C TYR A 81 -12.28 -15.73 -28.52
N ARG A 82 -11.43 -14.73 -28.72
CA ARG A 82 -10.60 -14.62 -29.94
C ARG A 82 -9.68 -15.81 -30.13
N TRP A 83 -9.08 -16.30 -29.05
CA TRP A 83 -8.21 -17.45 -29.18
C TRP A 83 -8.95 -18.75 -29.45
N LEU A 84 -10.11 -18.96 -28.83
CA LEU A 84 -10.96 -20.13 -29.11
C LEU A 84 -11.39 -20.20 -30.57
N LEU A 85 -11.53 -19.05 -31.24
CA LEU A 85 -11.80 -19.00 -32.68
C LEU A 85 -10.57 -19.33 -33.55
N ILE A 86 -9.36 -19.07 -33.06
CA ILE A 86 -8.11 -19.28 -33.83
C ILE A 86 -7.59 -20.70 -33.66
N ASN A 87 -7.69 -21.25 -32.44
CA ASN A 87 -7.18 -22.57 -32.11
C ASN A 87 -8.35 -23.56 -32.06
N ASN A 88 -8.43 -24.44 -33.07
CA ASN A 88 -9.47 -25.47 -33.18
C ASN A 88 -9.66 -26.29 -31.89
N PRO A 89 -10.90 -26.73 -31.59
CA PRO A 89 -11.33 -27.26 -30.29
C PRO A 89 -10.87 -28.70 -29.97
N GLU A 90 -10.02 -29.33 -30.78
CA GLU A 90 -9.67 -30.76 -30.60
C GLU A 90 -8.82 -31.03 -29.35
N ASN A 91 -8.13 -30.02 -28.81
CA ASN A 91 -7.42 -30.16 -27.55
C ASN A 91 -8.25 -29.55 -26.42
N ASP A 92 -8.67 -30.37 -25.44
CA ASP A 92 -9.27 -29.97 -24.15
C ASP A 92 -8.37 -29.05 -23.29
N LYS A 93 -7.28 -28.52 -23.86
CA LYS A 93 -6.42 -27.53 -23.21
C LYS A 93 -7.15 -26.20 -23.20
N GLN A 94 -7.88 -25.96 -22.10
CA GLN A 94 -8.39 -24.66 -21.72
C GLN A 94 -7.36 -23.56 -22.02
N TYR A 95 -7.88 -22.44 -22.49
CA TYR A 95 -7.10 -21.24 -22.69
C TYR A 95 -6.26 -20.88 -21.45
N ALA A 96 -5.11 -20.25 -21.73
CA ALA A 96 -4.13 -19.71 -20.80
C ALA A 96 -3.09 -20.71 -20.25
N GLY A 97 -1.88 -20.63 -20.82
CA GLY A 97 -0.68 -21.04 -20.10
C GLY A 97 -0.56 -20.30 -18.77
N CYS A 98 0.14 -20.90 -17.79
CA CYS A 98 0.24 -20.41 -16.41
C CYS A 98 0.59 -18.91 -16.32
N LEU A 99 1.40 -18.40 -17.24
CA LEU A 99 1.84 -17.00 -17.27
C LEU A 99 0.69 -15.99 -17.44
N HIS A 100 -0.27 -16.23 -18.35
CA HIS A 100 -1.40 -15.31 -18.57
C HIS A 100 -2.30 -15.23 -17.34
N ARG A 101 -2.54 -16.39 -16.69
CA ARG A 101 -3.30 -16.44 -15.44
C ARG A 101 -2.59 -15.61 -14.37
N THR A 102 -1.28 -15.81 -14.17
CA THR A 102 -0.50 -15.03 -13.20
C THR A 102 -0.59 -13.53 -13.46
N ILE A 103 -0.44 -13.07 -14.71
CA ILE A 103 -0.57 -11.65 -15.08
C ILE A 103 -1.97 -11.10 -14.77
N LEU A 104 -3.01 -11.86 -15.08
CA LEU A 104 -4.39 -11.43 -14.81
C LEU A 104 -4.63 -11.27 -13.30
N TYR A 105 -4.17 -12.23 -12.49
CA TYR A 105 -4.27 -12.18 -11.03
C TYR A 105 -3.44 -11.04 -10.43
N THR A 106 -2.25 -10.75 -10.96
CA THR A 106 -1.44 -9.62 -10.46
C THR A 106 -2.10 -8.27 -10.77
N ILE A 107 -2.62 -8.07 -11.99
CA ILE A 107 -3.34 -6.85 -12.36
C ILE A 107 -4.59 -6.67 -11.48
N TYR A 108 -5.39 -7.73 -11.33
CA TYR A 108 -6.56 -7.72 -10.44
C TYR A 108 -6.17 -7.40 -8.99
N GLY A 109 -5.11 -8.01 -8.48
CA GLY A 109 -4.59 -7.78 -7.13
C GLY A 109 -4.15 -6.33 -6.92
N CYS A 110 -3.39 -5.76 -7.86
CA CYS A 110 -2.98 -4.36 -7.81
C CYS A 110 -4.17 -3.40 -7.79
N ILE A 111 -5.19 -3.61 -8.64
CA ILE A 111 -6.38 -2.75 -8.64
C ILE A 111 -7.14 -2.87 -7.30
N SER A 112 -7.27 -4.08 -6.76
CA SER A 112 -7.96 -4.31 -5.49
C SER A 112 -7.23 -3.64 -4.32
N ILE A 113 -5.91 -3.81 -4.24
CA ILE A 113 -5.08 -3.31 -3.14
C ILE A 113 -4.94 -1.78 -3.23
N PHE A 114 -4.52 -1.23 -4.39
CA PHE A 114 -4.27 0.20 -4.50
C PHE A 114 -5.56 1.00 -4.73
N GLY A 115 -6.45 0.51 -5.58
CA GLY A 115 -7.66 1.23 -6.00
C GLY A 115 -8.80 1.18 -4.98
N ILE A 116 -8.90 0.12 -4.18
CA ILE A 116 -10.00 -0.02 -3.20
C ILE A 116 -9.45 0.07 -1.76
N LEU A 117 -8.57 -0.85 -1.38
CA LEU A 117 -8.10 -0.97 0.01
C LEU A 117 -7.33 0.28 0.47
N ILE A 118 -6.20 0.59 -0.18
CA ILE A 118 -5.32 1.71 0.19
C ILE A 118 -6.00 3.06 -0.08
N TYR A 119 -6.67 3.22 -1.23
CA TYR A 119 -7.38 4.46 -1.54
C TYR A 119 -8.42 4.81 -0.47
N CYS A 120 -9.23 3.84 -0.04
CA CYS A 120 -10.23 4.07 1.00
C CYS A 120 -9.56 4.43 2.33
N THR A 121 -8.60 3.64 2.82
CA THR A 121 -7.96 3.93 4.11
C THR A 121 -7.22 5.25 4.12
N TYR A 122 -6.48 5.55 3.05
CA TYR A 122 -5.79 6.83 2.87
C TYR A 122 -6.76 8.01 2.90
N SER A 123 -7.87 7.91 2.16
CA SER A 123 -8.89 8.97 2.12
C SER A 123 -9.59 9.16 3.45
N VAL A 124 -9.81 8.07 4.20
CA VAL A 124 -10.39 8.14 5.55
C VAL A 124 -9.43 8.85 6.49
N LEU A 125 -8.13 8.55 6.46
CA LEU A 125 -7.11 9.16 7.33
C LEU A 125 -6.88 10.65 7.03
N ILE A 126 -6.76 11.03 5.75
CA ILE A 126 -6.41 12.41 5.38
C ILE A 126 -7.56 13.38 5.54
N ASN A 127 -8.77 12.96 5.18
CA ASN A 127 -9.93 13.82 5.34
C ASN A 127 -10.44 13.86 6.80
N ASP A 128 -9.73 13.19 7.72
CA ASP A 128 -10.09 13.02 9.13
C ASP A 128 -11.59 12.75 9.35
N ILE A 129 -12.11 11.76 8.60
CA ILE A 129 -13.54 11.43 8.60
C ILE A 129 -13.96 10.96 10.00
N LYS A 130 -15.11 11.44 10.47
CA LYS A 130 -15.66 11.06 11.79
C LYS A 130 -15.96 9.57 11.90
N LEU A 131 -16.12 9.10 13.14
CA LEU A 131 -16.19 7.70 13.53
C LEU A 131 -17.20 6.89 12.71
N THR A 132 -18.47 7.34 12.66
CA THR A 132 -19.53 6.62 11.93
C THR A 132 -19.28 6.58 10.42
N GLY A 133 -18.78 7.68 9.83
CA GLY A 133 -18.45 7.76 8.41
C GLY A 133 -17.29 6.84 8.04
N SER A 134 -16.24 6.83 8.86
CA SER A 134 -15.08 5.95 8.73
C SER A 134 -15.47 4.48 8.78
N PHE A 135 -16.26 4.08 9.78
CA PHE A 135 -16.76 2.72 9.91
C PHE A 135 -17.58 2.29 8.69
N SER A 136 -18.48 3.15 8.22
CA SER A 136 -19.34 2.87 7.06
C SER A 136 -18.54 2.69 5.77
N LEU A 137 -17.53 3.55 5.53
CA LEU A 137 -16.66 3.46 4.35
C LEU A 137 -15.80 2.18 4.38
N LEU A 138 -15.25 1.81 5.53
CA LEU A 138 -14.41 0.61 5.67
C LEU A 138 -15.22 -0.68 5.52
N LEU A 139 -16.46 -0.71 6.01
CA LEU A 139 -17.39 -1.80 5.73
C LEU A 139 -17.72 -1.89 4.24
N GLU A 140 -17.97 -0.75 3.60
CA GLU A 140 -18.26 -0.74 2.15
C GLU A 140 -17.04 -1.17 1.33
N MET A 141 -15.85 -0.71 1.68
CA MET A 141 -14.59 -1.13 1.06
C MET A 141 -14.45 -2.66 1.13
N THR A 142 -14.69 -3.25 2.30
CA THR A 142 -14.65 -4.71 2.49
C THR A 142 -15.70 -5.41 1.63
N ARG A 143 -16.94 -4.88 1.58
CA ARG A 143 -18.00 -5.40 0.73
C ARG A 143 -17.62 -5.36 -0.75
N LEU A 144 -17.07 -4.24 -1.22
CA LEU A 144 -16.64 -4.07 -2.62
C LEU A 144 -15.49 -5.02 -2.98
N LEU A 145 -14.52 -5.22 -2.09
CA LEU A 145 -13.43 -6.19 -2.27
C LEU A 145 -13.96 -7.63 -2.38
N MET A 146 -14.86 -8.02 -1.49
CA MET A 146 -15.45 -9.36 -1.53
C MET A 146 -16.25 -9.57 -2.81
N LYS A 147 -17.07 -8.58 -3.21
CA LYS A 147 -17.87 -8.66 -4.43
C LYS A 147 -17.03 -8.66 -5.70
N SER A 148 -16.02 -7.80 -5.80
CA SER A 148 -15.13 -7.75 -6.95
C SER A 148 -14.36 -9.08 -7.10
N HIS A 149 -13.96 -9.69 -5.98
CA HIS A 149 -13.31 -10.99 -5.98
C HIS A 149 -14.22 -12.10 -6.50
N SER A 150 -15.44 -12.20 -5.99
CA SER A 150 -16.39 -13.21 -6.45
C SER A 150 -16.73 -13.06 -7.93
N PHE A 151 -16.94 -11.82 -8.38
CA PHE A 151 -17.18 -11.57 -9.80
C PHE A 151 -15.98 -11.96 -10.66
N PHE A 152 -14.77 -11.59 -10.25
CA PHE A 152 -13.56 -11.95 -10.96
C PHE A 152 -13.37 -13.47 -11.01
N VAL A 153 -13.50 -14.18 -9.90
CA VAL A 153 -13.30 -15.64 -9.86
C VAL A 153 -14.32 -16.38 -10.71
N GLU A 154 -15.59 -15.97 -10.69
CA GLU A 154 -16.67 -16.62 -11.45
C GLU A 154 -16.64 -16.28 -12.96
N LYS A 155 -16.09 -15.12 -13.34
CA LYS A 155 -16.11 -14.63 -14.73
C LYS A 155 -14.75 -14.50 -15.42
N LYS A 156 -13.64 -14.82 -14.74
CA LYS A 156 -12.29 -14.84 -15.34
C LYS A 156 -12.13 -15.89 -16.44
N ASP A 157 -12.89 -16.97 -16.40
CA ASP A 157 -12.84 -18.03 -17.40
C ASP A 157 -14.13 -18.00 -18.21
N LEU A 158 -14.00 -17.89 -19.53
CA LEU A 158 -15.11 -17.88 -20.47
C LEU A 158 -15.51 -19.32 -20.80
N TYR A 159 -16.65 -19.76 -20.28
CA TYR A 159 -17.25 -21.04 -20.63
C TYR A 159 -18.19 -20.87 -21.83
N ILE A 160 -17.97 -21.66 -22.88
CA ILE A 160 -18.83 -21.75 -24.08
C ILE A 160 -19.05 -23.23 -24.36
N ASP A 161 -20.31 -23.64 -24.53
CA ASP A 161 -20.63 -25.01 -24.90
C ASP A 161 -20.07 -25.36 -26.28
N LYS A 162 -19.60 -26.60 -26.45
CA LYS A 162 -18.93 -27.06 -27.68
C LYS A 162 -19.82 -26.88 -28.93
N GLU A 163 -21.12 -27.13 -28.81
CA GLU A 163 -22.11 -26.97 -29.88
C GLU A 163 -22.26 -25.49 -30.32
N THR A 164 -22.39 -24.59 -29.36
CA THR A 164 -22.52 -23.15 -29.60
C THR A 164 -21.26 -22.58 -30.23
N LEU A 165 -20.09 -23.07 -29.82
CA LEU A 165 -18.80 -22.68 -30.41
C LEU A 165 -18.66 -23.17 -31.87
N ALA A 166 -19.04 -24.42 -32.16
CA ALA A 166 -19.02 -24.97 -33.51
C ALA A 166 -19.97 -24.20 -34.47
N CYS A 167 -21.14 -23.79 -33.98
CA CYS A 167 -22.05 -22.91 -34.71
C CYS A 167 -21.40 -21.54 -35.03
N LEU A 168 -20.68 -20.95 -34.08
CA LEU A 168 -20.00 -19.67 -34.28
C LEU A 168 -18.82 -19.76 -35.26
N ILE A 169 -18.09 -20.87 -35.28
CA ILE A 169 -16.98 -21.10 -36.23
C ILE A 169 -17.53 -21.32 -37.65
N SER A 170 -18.58 -22.13 -37.79
CA SER A 170 -19.20 -22.43 -39.10
C SER A 170 -19.85 -21.21 -39.75
N GLN A 171 -20.28 -20.22 -38.97
CA GLN A 171 -20.88 -18.99 -39.49
C GLN A 171 -19.89 -17.95 -40.03
N GLU A 172 -18.56 -18.19 -39.94
CA GLU A 172 -17.50 -17.23 -40.29
C GLU A 172 -17.86 -15.78 -39.92
N PRO A 173 -17.67 -15.36 -38.65
CA PRO A 173 -18.24 -14.11 -38.17
C PRO A 173 -17.67 -12.92 -38.96
N LYS A 174 -18.47 -12.37 -39.89
CA LYS A 174 -18.15 -11.15 -40.67
C LYS A 174 -17.69 -9.99 -39.79
N ASN A 175 -18.10 -9.98 -38.52
CA ASN A 175 -17.64 -9.06 -37.48
C ASN A 175 -17.46 -9.79 -36.12
N ILE A 176 -16.21 -10.12 -35.77
CA ILE A 176 -15.82 -10.77 -34.49
C ILE A 176 -16.35 -10.03 -33.26
N TYR A 177 -16.40 -8.69 -33.32
CA TYR A 177 -16.92 -7.89 -32.22
C TYR A 177 -18.42 -8.14 -32.00
N ARG A 178 -19.21 -8.16 -33.08
CA ARG A 178 -20.67 -8.32 -33.00
C ARG A 178 -21.04 -9.70 -32.44
N SER A 179 -20.32 -10.74 -32.84
CA SER A 179 -20.51 -12.10 -32.33
C SER A 179 -20.11 -12.24 -30.85
N PHE A 180 -19.04 -11.57 -30.42
CA PHE A 180 -18.69 -11.51 -28.99
C PHE A 180 -19.78 -10.82 -28.15
N TRP A 181 -20.32 -9.70 -28.63
CA TRP A 181 -21.37 -8.97 -27.89
C TRP A 181 -22.71 -9.71 -27.81
N SER A 182 -23.01 -10.62 -28.76
CA SER A 182 -24.18 -11.50 -28.69
C SER A 182 -24.04 -12.67 -27.71
N LEU A 183 -22.82 -12.98 -27.25
CA LEU A 183 -22.58 -14.12 -26.38
C LEU A 183 -23.24 -13.91 -25.00
N SER A 184 -24.00 -14.89 -24.53
CA SER A 184 -24.70 -14.83 -23.24
C SER A 184 -23.77 -15.08 -22.03
N SER A 185 -22.71 -15.88 -22.21
CA SER A 185 -21.78 -16.26 -21.13
C SER A 185 -20.78 -15.16 -20.75
N ARG A 186 -20.65 -14.10 -21.56
CA ARG A 186 -19.76 -12.96 -21.28
C ARG A 186 -20.14 -12.21 -20.00
N ALA A 187 -19.21 -11.40 -19.51
CA ALA A 187 -19.46 -10.49 -18.40
C ALA A 187 -20.42 -9.35 -18.81
N GLN A 188 -21.69 -9.46 -18.44
CA GLN A 188 -22.72 -8.46 -18.78
C GLN A 188 -22.74 -7.31 -17.75
N PHE A 189 -22.67 -6.07 -18.23
CA PHE A 189 -22.62 -4.87 -17.39
C PHE A 189 -23.83 -4.74 -16.44
N TRP A 190 -25.05 -4.90 -16.96
CA TRP A 190 -26.27 -4.75 -16.16
C TRP A 190 -26.41 -5.81 -15.06
N LYS A 191 -25.95 -7.04 -15.32
CA LYS A 191 -25.91 -8.10 -14.30
C LYS A 191 -24.91 -7.79 -13.20
N PHE A 192 -23.74 -7.24 -13.57
CA PHE A 192 -22.74 -6.82 -12.62
C PHE A 192 -23.21 -5.66 -11.73
N ILE A 193 -23.85 -4.63 -12.31
CA ILE A 193 -24.46 -3.54 -11.52
C ILE A 193 -25.51 -4.08 -10.56
N TYR A 194 -26.42 -4.94 -11.03
CA TYR A 194 -27.44 -5.53 -10.17
C TYR A 194 -26.80 -6.30 -8.99
N TYR A 195 -25.77 -7.09 -9.28
CA TYR A 195 -25.03 -7.82 -8.26
C TYR A 195 -24.34 -6.90 -7.24
N LEU A 196 -23.78 -5.76 -7.68
CA LEU A 196 -23.12 -4.81 -6.80
C LEU A 196 -24.04 -4.31 -5.69
N PHE A 197 -25.33 -4.14 -5.97
CA PHE A 197 -26.33 -3.73 -4.98
C PHE A 197 -27.06 -4.90 -4.30
N ALA A 198 -27.09 -6.10 -4.90
CA ALA A 198 -27.78 -7.26 -4.33
C ALA A 198 -27.26 -7.63 -2.93
N PRO A 199 -28.12 -8.07 -1.99
CA PRO A 199 -27.72 -8.44 -0.62
C PRO A 199 -27.09 -9.84 -0.56
N THR A 200 -26.11 -10.10 -1.44
CA THR A 200 -25.32 -11.34 -1.49
C THR A 200 -23.90 -11.02 -1.90
N LEU A 201 -22.94 -11.84 -1.47
CA LEU A 201 -21.54 -11.76 -1.84
C LEU A 201 -21.14 -12.83 -2.87
N LEU A 202 -22.07 -13.69 -3.29
CA LEU A 202 -21.80 -14.72 -4.31
C LEU A 202 -22.29 -14.23 -5.68
N TYR A 203 -21.40 -14.14 -6.66
CA TYR A 203 -21.78 -13.75 -8.02
C TYR A 203 -22.42 -14.93 -8.78
N ARG A 204 -23.60 -14.70 -9.36
CA ARG A 204 -24.29 -15.60 -10.28
C ARG A 204 -24.96 -14.79 -11.40
N ASP A 205 -25.07 -15.37 -12.60
CA ASP A 205 -25.69 -14.67 -13.74
C ASP A 205 -27.21 -14.51 -13.62
N SER A 206 -27.85 -15.32 -12.79
CA SER A 206 -29.27 -15.24 -12.49
C SER A 206 -29.51 -15.50 -11.00
N TYR A 207 -30.45 -14.74 -10.44
CA TYR A 207 -30.87 -14.85 -9.05
C TYR A 207 -32.39 -15.05 -9.01
N PRO A 208 -32.93 -15.73 -7.99
CA PRO A 208 -34.36 -15.80 -7.79
C PRO A 208 -34.92 -14.39 -7.57
N ARG A 209 -35.97 -14.01 -8.30
CA ARG A 209 -36.58 -12.67 -8.22
C ARG A 209 -38.05 -12.72 -7.82
N THR A 210 -38.48 -11.72 -7.04
CA THR A 210 -39.91 -11.54 -6.74
C THR A 210 -40.64 -10.89 -7.92
N LYS A 211 -41.93 -11.22 -8.09
CA LYS A 211 -42.75 -10.71 -9.21
C LYS A 211 -42.91 -9.18 -9.19
N LYS A 212 -43.10 -8.61 -8.01
CA LYS A 212 -43.32 -7.17 -7.78
C LYS A 212 -42.62 -6.71 -6.50
N ILE A 213 -42.32 -5.41 -6.42
CA ILE A 213 -41.88 -4.74 -5.19
C ILE A 213 -43.11 -4.54 -4.30
N ARG A 214 -43.07 -5.04 -3.07
CA ARG A 214 -44.11 -4.79 -2.06
C ARG A 214 -43.72 -3.54 -1.27
N TRP A 215 -44.14 -2.38 -1.75
CA TRP A 215 -43.76 -1.07 -1.17
C TRP A 215 -44.09 -0.94 0.32
N ILE A 216 -45.24 -1.44 0.77
CA ILE A 216 -45.60 -1.43 2.21
C ILE A 216 -44.55 -2.20 3.03
N CYS A 217 -44.10 -3.35 2.53
CA CYS A 217 -43.08 -4.14 3.20
C CYS A 217 -41.71 -3.44 3.18
N ALA A 218 -41.36 -2.79 2.07
CA ALA A 218 -40.12 -2.01 1.96
C ALA A 218 -40.12 -0.81 2.91
N VAL A 219 -41.22 -0.05 2.97
CA VAL A 219 -41.37 1.07 3.90
C VAL A 219 -41.32 0.59 5.35
N ASN A 220 -41.96 -0.53 5.69
CA ASN A 220 -41.90 -1.09 7.04
C ASN A 220 -40.45 -1.44 7.45
N PHE A 221 -39.70 -2.13 6.58
CA PHE A 221 -38.29 -2.43 6.86
C PHE A 221 -37.42 -1.16 6.92
N GLY A 222 -37.70 -0.17 6.07
CA GLY A 222 -37.02 1.13 6.10
C GLY A 222 -37.27 1.92 7.38
N LEU A 223 -38.51 1.93 7.88
CA LEU A 223 -38.85 2.55 9.16
C LEU A 223 -38.20 1.80 10.33
N GLN A 224 -38.24 0.46 10.34
CA GLN A 224 -37.54 -0.35 11.34
C GLN A 224 -36.04 -0.08 11.35
N PHE A 225 -35.42 0.07 10.19
CA PHE A 225 -34.01 0.42 10.05
C PHE A 225 -33.71 1.77 10.71
N ILE A 226 -34.45 2.83 10.37
CA ILE A 226 -34.22 4.19 10.93
C ILE A 226 -34.44 4.20 12.45
N LEU A 227 -35.53 3.60 12.92
CA LEU A 227 -35.86 3.55 14.36
C LEU A 227 -34.80 2.80 15.16
N THR A 228 -34.29 1.69 14.63
CA THR A 228 -33.25 0.89 15.31
C THR A 228 -31.92 1.65 15.37
N VAL A 229 -31.56 2.43 14.34
CA VAL A 229 -30.36 3.30 14.37
C VAL A 229 -30.47 4.35 15.45
N LEU A 230 -31.60 5.06 15.51
CA LEU A 230 -31.83 6.09 16.53
C LEU A 230 -31.76 5.50 17.94
N LEU A 231 -32.39 4.33 18.14
CA LEU A 231 -32.33 3.62 19.41
C LEU A 231 -30.89 3.19 19.77
N MET A 232 -30.10 2.70 18.82
CA MET A 232 -28.69 2.34 19.06
C MET A 232 -27.85 3.55 19.47
N PHE A 233 -28.04 4.72 18.85
CA PHE A 233 -27.33 5.94 19.26
C PHE A 233 -27.69 6.34 20.69
N TYR A 234 -28.98 6.33 21.04
CA TYR A 234 -29.44 6.64 22.38
C TYR A 234 -28.87 5.67 23.43
N LEU A 235 -28.99 4.35 23.19
CA LEU A 235 -28.50 3.34 24.13
C LEU A 235 -26.97 3.36 24.27
N THR A 236 -26.24 3.65 23.20
CA THR A 236 -24.79 3.82 23.26
C THR A 236 -24.42 5.03 24.11
N TYR A 237 -25.14 6.13 23.95
CA TYR A 237 -24.93 7.33 24.76
C TYR A 237 -25.21 7.06 26.25
N GLN A 238 -26.38 6.50 26.58
CA GLN A 238 -26.78 6.22 27.97
C GLN A 238 -25.91 5.14 28.64
N GLY A 239 -25.69 4.02 27.95
CA GLY A 239 -24.99 2.87 28.53
C GLY A 239 -23.49 3.07 28.65
N PHE A 240 -22.87 3.69 27.65
CA PHE A 240 -21.42 3.81 27.54
C PHE A 240 -20.94 5.24 27.74
N VAL A 241 -21.44 6.21 26.96
CA VAL A 241 -20.88 7.57 26.96
C VAL A 241 -21.06 8.27 28.31
N VAL A 242 -22.24 8.25 28.91
CA VAL A 242 -22.49 8.95 30.20
C VAL A 242 -21.53 8.47 31.30
N ASN A 243 -21.29 7.16 31.36
CA ASN A 243 -20.44 6.55 32.39
C ASN A 243 -18.94 6.63 32.06
N LEU A 244 -18.58 6.49 30.78
CA LEU A 244 -17.19 6.35 30.34
C LEU A 244 -16.58 7.66 29.83
N LYS A 245 -17.37 8.70 29.50
CA LYS A 245 -16.85 10.01 29.04
C LYS A 245 -15.94 10.66 30.06
N LYS A 246 -16.00 10.33 31.35
CA LYS A 246 -15.08 10.87 32.39
C LYS A 246 -13.71 10.18 32.42
N THR A 247 -13.57 9.02 31.78
CA THR A 247 -12.29 8.30 31.72
C THR A 247 -11.21 9.16 31.06
N GLY A 248 -9.98 9.07 31.59
CA GLY A 248 -8.83 9.92 31.21
C GLY A 248 -8.63 11.18 32.07
N ILE A 249 -9.60 11.58 32.89
CA ILE A 249 -9.45 12.70 33.86
C ILE A 249 -9.45 12.17 35.30
N GLU A 250 -10.34 11.21 35.58
CA GLU A 250 -10.46 10.55 36.87
C GLU A 250 -10.09 9.07 36.74
N PRO A 251 -9.49 8.45 37.78
CA PRO A 251 -9.22 7.02 37.78
C PRO A 251 -10.55 6.25 37.75
N LEU A 252 -10.70 5.34 36.78
CA LEU A 252 -11.90 4.53 36.64
C LEU A 252 -11.93 3.45 37.73
N VAL A 253 -12.87 3.56 38.67
CA VAL A 253 -13.13 2.50 39.65
C VAL A 253 -14.07 1.47 39.05
N LEU A 254 -13.53 0.30 38.70
CA LEU A 254 -14.29 -0.84 38.20
C LEU A 254 -15.13 -1.47 39.32
N ASN A 255 -16.36 -0.97 39.49
CA ASN A 255 -17.34 -1.52 40.42
C ASN A 255 -18.27 -2.51 39.71
N PHE A 256 -18.79 -3.50 40.46
CA PHE A 256 -19.79 -4.47 39.96
C PHE A 256 -20.99 -3.81 39.29
N LYS A 257 -21.46 -2.66 39.82
CA LYS A 257 -22.55 -1.87 39.23
C LYS A 257 -22.24 -1.40 37.80
N LEU A 258 -21.02 -0.89 37.57
CA LEU A 258 -20.60 -0.41 36.25
C LEU A 258 -20.43 -1.60 35.28
N LEU A 259 -19.82 -2.68 35.72
CA LEU A 259 -19.63 -3.89 34.91
C LEU A 259 -20.99 -4.48 34.49
N TYR A 260 -21.94 -4.57 35.41
CA TYR A 260 -23.30 -5.04 35.13
C TYR A 260 -24.00 -4.15 34.09
N GLN A 261 -23.90 -2.82 34.22
CA GLN A 261 -24.47 -1.89 33.26
C GLN A 261 -23.85 -2.06 31.86
N ILE A 262 -22.52 -2.12 31.76
CA ILE A 262 -21.81 -2.34 30.48
C ILE A 262 -22.28 -3.63 29.80
N ILE A 263 -22.38 -4.73 30.55
CA ILE A 263 -22.82 -6.03 30.02
C ILE A 263 -24.30 -5.96 29.59
N ALA A 264 -25.18 -5.38 30.41
CA ALA A 264 -26.60 -5.29 30.11
C ALA A 264 -26.88 -4.46 28.84
N TYR A 265 -26.31 -3.26 28.74
CA TYR A 265 -26.43 -2.42 27.55
C TYR A 265 -25.74 -3.05 26.33
N GLY A 266 -24.59 -3.70 26.52
CA GLY A 266 -23.88 -4.40 25.45
C GLY A 266 -24.67 -5.57 24.86
N ILE A 267 -25.35 -6.38 25.69
CA ILE A 267 -26.24 -7.44 25.21
C ILE A 267 -27.35 -6.85 24.33
N ILE A 268 -27.99 -5.76 24.77
CA ILE A 268 -29.06 -5.12 24.00
C ILE A 268 -28.52 -4.57 22.68
N LEU A 269 -27.39 -3.85 22.71
CA LEU A 269 -26.77 -3.30 21.49
C LEU A 269 -26.35 -4.41 20.51
N TYR A 270 -25.87 -5.55 21.00
CA TYR A 270 -25.52 -6.69 20.16
C TYR A 270 -26.71 -7.20 19.34
N TRP A 271 -27.84 -7.42 20.01
CA TRP A 271 -29.08 -7.87 19.36
C TRP A 271 -29.68 -6.81 18.44
N LEU A 272 -29.61 -5.53 18.82
CA LEU A 272 -30.05 -4.43 17.96
C LEU A 272 -29.18 -4.30 16.72
N PHE A 273 -27.86 -4.43 16.84
CA PHE A 273 -26.93 -4.40 15.70
C PHE A 273 -27.24 -5.54 14.73
N PHE A 274 -27.46 -6.74 15.25
CA PHE A 274 -27.87 -7.89 14.44
C PHE A 274 -29.18 -7.63 13.69
N TYR A 275 -30.21 -7.18 14.41
CA TYR A 275 -31.54 -6.91 13.83
C TYR A 275 -31.48 -5.78 12.79
N PHE A 276 -30.82 -4.68 13.12
CA PHE A 276 -30.64 -3.52 12.26
C PHE A 276 -30.05 -3.90 10.90
N PHE A 277 -28.93 -4.63 10.89
CA PHE A 277 -28.21 -4.93 9.66
C PHE A 277 -28.79 -6.14 8.94
N PHE A 278 -28.84 -7.31 9.60
CA PHE A 278 -29.20 -8.56 8.93
C PHE A 278 -30.69 -8.71 8.67
N HIS A 279 -31.54 -8.16 9.54
CA HIS A 279 -32.98 -8.22 9.35
C HIS A 279 -33.51 -7.00 8.59
N ALA A 280 -33.39 -5.79 9.15
CA ALA A 280 -34.03 -4.61 8.56
C ALA A 280 -33.36 -4.16 7.25
N TYR A 281 -32.04 -3.92 7.25
CA TYR A 281 -31.33 -3.39 6.08
C TYR A 281 -31.27 -4.38 4.89
N LEU A 282 -30.90 -5.64 5.12
CA LEU A 282 -30.83 -6.63 4.04
C LEU A 282 -32.21 -6.94 3.44
N ASN A 283 -33.28 -7.04 4.25
CA ASN A 283 -34.62 -7.23 3.69
C ASN A 283 -35.15 -5.99 2.97
N PHE A 284 -34.83 -4.78 3.45
CA PHE A 284 -35.15 -3.53 2.77
C PHE A 284 -34.52 -3.50 1.37
N THR A 285 -33.21 -3.72 1.28
CA THR A 285 -32.48 -3.74 0.00
C THR A 285 -32.95 -4.89 -0.91
N ALA A 286 -33.25 -6.06 -0.34
CA ALA A 286 -33.80 -7.19 -1.10
C ALA A 286 -35.16 -6.89 -1.72
N GLU A 287 -36.05 -6.22 -0.99
CA GLU A 287 -37.37 -5.85 -1.50
C GLU A 287 -37.26 -4.82 -2.63
N LEU A 288 -36.40 -3.80 -2.47
CA LEU A 288 -36.15 -2.79 -3.51
C LEU A 288 -35.58 -3.40 -4.79
N LEU A 289 -34.66 -4.36 -4.67
CA LEU A 289 -34.01 -5.01 -5.82
C LEU A 289 -34.84 -6.16 -6.43
N ARG A 290 -35.94 -6.56 -5.77
CA ARG A 290 -36.70 -7.79 -6.06
C ARG A 290 -35.86 -9.05 -5.91
N PHE A 291 -34.94 -9.08 -4.96
CA PHE A 291 -34.14 -10.25 -4.62
C PHE A 291 -34.98 -11.24 -3.80
N GLY A 292 -35.08 -12.48 -4.30
CA GLY A 292 -35.95 -13.52 -3.75
C GLY A 292 -35.29 -14.37 -2.67
N ASP A 293 -33.97 -14.51 -2.69
CA ASP A 293 -33.23 -15.27 -1.69
C ASP A 293 -32.99 -14.41 -0.45
N ARG A 294 -33.65 -14.74 0.67
CA ARG A 294 -33.61 -13.95 1.90
C ARG A 294 -33.04 -14.73 3.08
N HIS A 295 -32.26 -15.75 2.78
CA HIS A 295 -31.63 -16.62 3.77
C HIS A 295 -30.29 -16.04 4.26
N TYR A 296 -30.36 -14.94 5.01
CA TYR A 296 -29.17 -14.21 5.48
C TYR A 296 -28.55 -14.79 6.75
N TYR A 297 -29.35 -15.46 7.58
CA TYR A 297 -28.98 -16.05 8.85
C TYR A 297 -29.95 -17.18 9.21
N ASP A 298 -29.49 -18.08 10.08
CA ASP A 298 -30.26 -19.20 10.64
C ASP A 298 -30.50 -19.00 12.14
N ASP A 299 -31.07 -20.00 12.80
CA ASP A 299 -31.33 -20.03 14.25
C ASP A 299 -30.03 -20.19 15.07
N PHE A 300 -29.09 -19.26 14.90
CA PHE A 300 -27.76 -19.32 15.52
C PHE A 300 -27.83 -19.31 17.06
N TRP A 301 -28.91 -18.78 17.64
CA TRP A 301 -29.13 -18.77 19.10
C TRP A 301 -29.45 -20.14 19.68
N ASN A 302 -29.71 -21.14 18.83
CA ASN A 302 -29.89 -22.55 19.22
C ASN A 302 -28.66 -23.41 18.87
N SER A 303 -27.55 -22.79 18.45
CA SER A 303 -26.33 -23.50 18.02
C SER A 303 -25.70 -24.27 19.17
N LYS A 304 -25.41 -25.56 18.96
CA LYS A 304 -24.85 -26.42 20.02
C LYS A 304 -23.32 -26.39 20.09
N SER A 305 -22.67 -25.82 19.08
CA SER A 305 -21.22 -25.72 18.96
C SER A 305 -20.80 -24.38 18.38
N ALA A 306 -19.57 -23.94 18.66
CA ALA A 306 -19.00 -22.73 18.07
C ALA A 306 -18.96 -22.78 16.54
N GLN A 307 -18.69 -23.95 15.95
CA GLN A 307 -18.68 -24.13 14.49
C GLN A 307 -20.07 -23.94 13.86
N GLU A 308 -21.11 -24.45 14.51
CA GLU A 308 -22.49 -24.27 14.07
C GLU A 308 -22.89 -22.79 14.18
N TYR A 309 -22.51 -22.13 15.26
CA TYR A 309 -22.78 -20.71 15.48
C TYR A 309 -22.23 -19.82 14.35
N PHE A 310 -20.94 -19.96 14.01
CA PHE A 310 -20.34 -19.15 12.94
C PHE A 310 -20.95 -19.41 11.57
N ARG A 311 -21.49 -20.62 11.34
CA ARG A 311 -22.20 -20.96 10.10
C ARG A 311 -23.59 -20.32 10.03
N LYS A 312 -24.28 -20.23 11.16
CA LYS A 312 -25.67 -19.73 11.22
C LYS A 312 -25.78 -18.21 11.41
N TRP A 313 -24.80 -17.55 12.05
CA TRP A 313 -24.88 -16.13 12.41
C TRP A 313 -24.94 -15.19 11.20
N ASN A 314 -23.99 -15.31 10.26
CA ASN A 314 -23.90 -14.48 9.07
C ASN A 314 -23.61 -15.36 7.86
N HIS A 315 -24.68 -15.90 7.28
CA HIS A 315 -24.61 -16.82 6.15
C HIS A 315 -23.97 -16.16 4.92
N VAL A 316 -24.23 -14.86 4.71
CA VAL A 316 -23.72 -14.11 3.54
C VAL A 316 -22.19 -14.09 3.49
N VAL A 317 -21.53 -13.75 4.60
CA VAL A 317 -20.06 -13.73 4.67
C VAL A 317 -19.50 -15.14 4.83
N GLN A 318 -20.17 -16.01 5.59
CA GLN A 318 -19.71 -17.38 5.79
C GLN A 318 -19.66 -18.17 4.47
N GLN A 319 -20.67 -18.03 3.60
CA GLN A 319 -20.66 -18.67 2.29
C GLN A 319 -19.53 -18.15 1.41
N TRP A 320 -19.25 -16.85 1.44
CA TRP A 320 -18.14 -16.26 0.70
C TRP A 320 -16.78 -16.80 1.16
N LEU A 321 -16.55 -16.83 2.48
CA LEU A 321 -15.34 -17.41 3.09
C LEU A 321 -15.22 -18.89 2.73
N TYR A 322 -16.32 -19.63 2.74
CA TYR A 322 -16.32 -21.05 2.40
C TYR A 322 -15.95 -21.27 0.92
N VAL A 323 -16.60 -20.58 -0.01
CA VAL A 323 -16.41 -20.80 -1.45
C VAL A 323 -15.04 -20.31 -1.94
N TYR A 324 -14.61 -19.12 -1.52
CA TYR A 324 -13.43 -18.45 -2.09
C TYR A 324 -12.15 -18.59 -1.27
N ILE A 325 -12.25 -18.97 0.02
CA ILE A 325 -11.06 -19.17 0.88
C ILE A 325 -10.94 -20.63 1.31
N PHE A 326 -11.99 -21.21 1.89
CA PHE A 326 -11.94 -22.56 2.44
C PHE A 326 -11.71 -23.63 1.36
N ILE A 327 -12.57 -23.69 0.32
CA ILE A 327 -12.47 -24.72 -0.73
C ILE A 327 -11.11 -24.69 -1.44
N PRO A 328 -10.57 -23.54 -1.91
CA PRO A 328 -9.29 -23.52 -2.60
C PRO A 328 -8.10 -23.92 -1.73
N ILE A 329 -8.10 -23.55 -0.44
CA ILE A 329 -7.04 -23.92 0.50
C ILE A 329 -7.14 -25.42 0.83
N ASP A 330 -8.34 -25.94 1.08
CA ASP A 330 -8.55 -27.36 1.37
C ASP A 330 -8.16 -28.23 0.16
N ASN A 331 -8.53 -27.84 -1.05
CA ASN A 331 -8.14 -28.54 -2.29
C ASN A 331 -6.63 -28.52 -2.53
N ARG A 332 -5.89 -27.52 -2.00
CA ARG A 332 -4.45 -27.41 -2.18
C ARG A 332 -3.68 -28.17 -1.11
N PHE A 333 -4.07 -28.05 0.15
CA PHE A 333 -3.30 -28.58 1.29
C PHE A 333 -3.90 -29.83 1.92
N HIS A 334 -5.15 -30.18 1.60
CA HIS A 334 -5.89 -31.33 2.14
C HIS A 334 -5.88 -31.42 3.67
N ASN A 335 -5.74 -30.28 4.35
CA ASN A 335 -5.66 -30.18 5.80
C ASN A 335 -6.75 -29.24 6.32
N ARG A 336 -7.80 -29.84 6.88
CA ARG A 336 -8.97 -29.09 7.39
C ARG A 336 -8.65 -28.19 8.58
N VAL A 337 -7.70 -28.58 9.44
CA VAL A 337 -7.31 -27.76 10.61
C VAL A 337 -6.60 -26.50 10.13
N LEU A 338 -5.61 -26.66 9.25
CA LEU A 338 -4.91 -25.54 8.62
C LEU A 338 -5.88 -24.61 7.89
N THR A 339 -6.82 -25.18 7.13
CA THR A 339 -7.82 -24.41 6.38
C THR A 339 -8.74 -23.61 7.29
N ASN A 340 -9.26 -24.22 8.37
CA ASN A 340 -10.09 -23.52 9.34
C ASN A 340 -9.31 -22.36 10.00
N VAL A 341 -8.07 -22.61 10.43
CA VAL A 341 -7.20 -21.56 11.02
C VAL A 341 -6.96 -20.42 10.05
N ALA A 342 -6.68 -20.72 8.77
CA ALA A 342 -6.47 -19.69 7.75
C ALA A 342 -7.72 -18.82 7.53
N VAL A 343 -8.92 -19.41 7.50
CA VAL A 343 -10.19 -18.68 7.37
C VAL A 343 -10.41 -17.77 8.60
N PHE A 344 -10.19 -18.29 9.81
CA PHE A 344 -10.35 -17.50 11.04
C PHE A 344 -9.35 -16.35 11.14
N ILE A 345 -8.07 -16.58 10.84
CA ILE A 345 -7.05 -15.52 10.82
C ILE A 345 -7.41 -14.45 9.79
N THR A 346 -7.80 -14.86 8.58
CA THR A 346 -8.22 -13.90 7.54
C THR A 346 -9.39 -13.05 8.01
N SER A 347 -10.40 -13.66 8.62
CA SER A 347 -11.54 -12.93 9.19
C SER A 347 -11.10 -11.96 10.30
N ALA A 348 -10.27 -12.43 11.24
CA ALA A 348 -9.85 -11.64 12.39
C ALA A 348 -9.00 -10.43 11.99
N LEU A 349 -8.09 -10.58 11.01
CA LEU A 349 -7.28 -9.49 10.47
C LEU A 349 -8.16 -8.41 9.80
N VAL A 350 -9.20 -8.79 9.06
CA VAL A 350 -10.12 -7.83 8.44
C VAL A 350 -10.94 -7.08 9.49
N HIS A 351 -11.42 -7.75 10.55
CA HIS A 351 -12.14 -7.07 11.63
C HIS A 351 -11.24 -6.09 12.38
N GLU A 352 -10.00 -6.50 12.72
CA GLU A 352 -9.01 -5.63 13.36
C GLU A 352 -8.64 -4.44 12.46
N TYR A 353 -8.50 -4.67 11.15
CA TYR A 353 -8.26 -3.60 10.18
C TYR A 353 -9.40 -2.57 10.19
N ILE A 354 -10.65 -3.00 10.11
CA ILE A 354 -11.80 -2.09 10.13
C ILE A 354 -11.84 -1.30 11.44
N ILE A 355 -11.70 -1.98 12.59
CA ILE A 355 -11.75 -1.34 13.90
C ILE A 355 -10.58 -0.36 14.09
N GLY A 356 -9.36 -0.78 13.78
CA GLY A 356 -8.15 0.03 13.98
C GLY A 356 -8.15 1.31 13.15
N PHE A 357 -8.52 1.23 11.87
CA PHE A 357 -8.59 2.43 11.02
C PHE A 357 -9.81 3.31 11.30
N THR A 358 -10.91 2.73 11.83
CA THR A 358 -12.07 3.49 12.31
C THR A 358 -11.72 4.29 13.56
N LEU A 359 -11.01 3.68 14.51
CA LEU A 359 -10.68 4.28 15.81
C LEU A 359 -9.38 5.11 15.81
N ARG A 360 -8.56 5.02 14.74
CA ARG A 360 -7.25 5.69 14.58
C ARG A 360 -6.12 5.17 15.45
N PHE A 361 -6.29 4.00 16.05
CA PHE A 361 -5.24 3.35 16.82
C PHE A 361 -5.32 1.84 16.62
N PHE A 362 -4.16 1.19 16.72
CA PHE A 362 -4.07 -0.26 16.69
C PHE A 362 -4.05 -0.80 18.12
N PHE A 363 -5.08 -1.53 18.50
CA PHE A 363 -5.16 -2.19 19.81
C PHE A 363 -5.75 -3.60 19.61
N PRO A 364 -4.88 -4.64 19.48
CA PRO A 364 -5.24 -5.96 18.93
C PRO A 364 -6.09 -6.84 19.86
N VAL A 365 -6.90 -6.24 20.74
CA VAL A 365 -7.80 -6.95 21.65
C VAL A 365 -8.85 -7.74 20.87
N ASN A 366 -9.37 -7.20 19.76
CA ASN A 366 -10.33 -7.92 18.93
C ASN A 366 -9.67 -9.11 18.20
N LEU A 367 -8.48 -8.91 17.63
CA LEU A 367 -7.67 -9.99 17.03
C LEU A 367 -7.40 -11.12 18.04
N ILE A 368 -6.90 -10.77 19.23
CA ILE A 368 -6.58 -11.73 20.29
C ILE A 368 -7.86 -12.43 20.78
N ALA A 369 -8.96 -11.70 20.99
CA ALA A 369 -10.23 -12.28 21.39
C ALA A 369 -10.75 -13.26 20.33
N MET A 370 -10.76 -12.89 19.05
CA MET A 370 -11.23 -13.79 17.98
C MET A 370 -10.38 -15.06 17.85
N ILE A 371 -9.06 -14.97 18.04
CA ILE A 371 -8.17 -16.13 17.94
C ILE A 371 -8.23 -16.98 19.22
N VAL A 372 -7.93 -16.41 20.38
CA VAL A 372 -7.78 -17.14 21.65
C VAL A 372 -9.12 -17.62 22.19
N LEU A 373 -10.15 -16.78 22.14
CA LEU A 373 -11.46 -17.11 22.73
C LEU A 373 -12.17 -18.18 21.87
N THR A 374 -12.11 -18.06 20.55
CA THR A 374 -12.73 -19.05 19.65
C THR A 374 -12.03 -20.40 19.70
N GLN A 375 -10.69 -20.41 19.70
CA GLN A 375 -9.93 -21.65 19.76
C GLN A 375 -10.04 -22.32 21.13
N SER A 376 -10.02 -21.55 22.22
CA SER A 376 -10.18 -22.11 23.57
C SER A 376 -11.56 -22.76 23.76
N VAL A 377 -12.65 -22.13 23.29
CA VAL A 377 -13.98 -22.75 23.31
C VAL A 377 -14.00 -24.01 22.45
N TYR A 378 -13.42 -23.97 21.23
CA TYR A 378 -13.34 -25.15 20.38
C TYR A 378 -12.60 -26.32 21.06
N PHE A 379 -11.48 -26.05 21.74
CA PHE A 379 -10.78 -27.08 22.51
C PHE A 379 -11.63 -27.58 23.69
N MET A 380 -12.28 -26.69 24.44
CA MET A 380 -13.15 -27.06 25.57
C MET A 380 -14.34 -27.92 25.12
N GLU A 381 -14.93 -27.64 23.95
CA GLU A 381 -15.95 -28.47 23.30
C GLU A 381 -15.38 -29.84 22.92
N LYS A 382 -14.20 -29.88 22.29
CA LYS A 382 -13.54 -31.12 21.86
C LYS A 382 -13.21 -32.05 23.04
N PHE A 383 -12.85 -31.50 24.20
CA PHE A 383 -12.57 -32.26 25.42
C PHE A 383 -13.82 -32.53 26.29
N ASN A 384 -15.03 -32.22 25.80
CA ASN A 384 -16.30 -32.39 26.53
C ASN A 384 -16.35 -31.68 27.91
N LEU A 385 -15.54 -30.62 28.11
CA LEU A 385 -15.53 -29.85 29.35
C LEU A 385 -16.80 -28.98 29.50
N ILE A 386 -17.47 -28.67 28.39
CA ILE A 386 -18.72 -27.90 28.35
C ILE A 386 -19.81 -28.76 27.70
N LYS A 387 -20.83 -29.16 28.47
CA LYS A 387 -21.90 -30.08 28.02
C LYS A 387 -23.18 -29.41 27.47
N THR A 388 -23.30 -28.07 27.51
CA THR A 388 -24.62 -27.41 27.33
C THR A 388 -24.65 -26.34 26.24
N ILE A 389 -25.81 -26.27 25.56
CA ILE A 389 -26.11 -25.71 24.23
C ILE A 389 -25.94 -24.18 24.07
N ASN A 390 -25.65 -23.37 25.10
CA ASN A 390 -25.63 -21.89 24.95
C ASN A 390 -24.43 -21.15 25.54
N HIS A 391 -23.38 -21.85 25.96
CA HIS A 391 -22.21 -21.20 26.58
C HIS A 391 -21.44 -20.32 25.60
N PHE A 392 -21.27 -20.75 24.35
CA PHE A 392 -20.51 -19.98 23.37
C PHE A 392 -21.18 -18.66 22.99
N LEU A 393 -22.50 -18.67 22.81
CA LEU A 393 -23.29 -17.46 22.51
C LEU A 393 -23.14 -16.45 23.64
N ILE A 394 -23.36 -16.87 24.89
CA ILE A 394 -23.29 -15.98 26.06
C ILE A 394 -21.89 -15.41 26.22
N VAL A 395 -20.86 -16.26 26.13
CA VAL A 395 -19.45 -15.84 26.21
C VAL A 395 -19.14 -14.84 25.09
N SER A 396 -19.56 -15.10 23.84
CA SER A 396 -19.33 -14.20 22.71
C SER A 396 -20.00 -12.83 22.89
N ILE A 397 -21.24 -12.80 23.39
CA ILE A 397 -21.96 -11.54 23.62
C ILE A 397 -21.32 -10.73 24.76
N VAL A 398 -20.93 -11.40 25.85
CA VAL A 398 -20.24 -10.75 26.98
C VAL A 398 -18.89 -10.20 26.52
N THR A 399 -18.12 -10.98 25.77
CA THR A 399 -16.84 -10.53 25.19
C THR A 399 -17.05 -9.32 24.26
N TRP A 400 -18.06 -9.33 23.40
CA TRP A 400 -18.39 -8.19 22.54
C TRP A 400 -18.70 -6.93 23.35
N SER A 401 -19.50 -7.08 24.42
CA SER A 401 -19.90 -5.98 25.29
C SER A 401 -18.70 -5.34 26.01
N ILE A 402 -17.82 -6.17 26.56
CA ILE A 402 -16.60 -5.71 27.24
C ILE A 402 -15.65 -5.05 26.23
N MET A 403 -15.50 -5.63 25.03
CA MET A 403 -14.64 -5.12 23.98
C MET A 403 -15.07 -3.72 23.52
N VAL A 404 -16.38 -3.50 23.31
CA VAL A 404 -16.92 -2.17 22.97
C VAL A 404 -16.59 -1.16 24.07
N ALA A 405 -16.75 -1.52 25.35
CA ALA A 405 -16.41 -0.64 26.46
C ALA A 405 -14.91 -0.30 26.49
N ILE A 406 -14.03 -1.30 26.31
CA ILE A 406 -12.58 -1.10 26.26
C ILE A 406 -12.19 -0.13 25.14
N PHE A 407 -12.74 -0.30 23.94
CA PHE A 407 -12.47 0.61 22.82
C PHE A 407 -12.96 2.02 23.08
N ILE A 408 -14.12 2.20 23.72
CA ILE A 408 -14.64 3.53 24.08
C ILE A 408 -13.76 4.19 25.14
N ILE A 409 -13.32 3.45 26.17
CA ILE A 409 -12.40 3.95 27.20
C ILE A 409 -11.10 4.41 26.56
N GLU A 410 -10.51 3.59 25.70
CA GLU A 410 -9.24 3.89 25.03
C GLU A 410 -9.36 5.05 24.03
N TRP A 411 -10.50 5.17 23.37
CA TRP A 411 -10.76 6.29 22.47
C TRP A 411 -10.88 7.62 23.25
N TYR A 412 -11.61 7.63 24.37
CA TYR A 412 -11.74 8.82 25.21
C TYR A 412 -10.43 9.20 25.93
N SER A 413 -9.62 8.23 26.35
CA SER A 413 -8.31 8.48 26.96
C SER A 413 -7.38 9.20 25.97
N ARG A 414 -7.32 8.75 24.72
CA ARG A 414 -6.47 9.33 23.67
C ARG A 414 -6.90 10.72 23.21
N ILE A 415 -8.21 11.00 23.15
CA ILE A 415 -8.71 12.33 22.79
C ILE A 415 -8.34 13.37 23.83
N LYS A 416 -8.38 13.00 25.11
CA LYS A 416 -8.10 13.93 26.20
C LYS A 416 -6.61 14.05 26.53
N CYS A 417 -5.86 12.96 26.37
CA CYS A 417 -4.43 12.89 26.64
C CYS A 417 -3.72 12.36 25.37
N PRO A 418 -3.34 13.24 24.42
CA PRO A 418 -2.57 12.81 23.26
C PRO A 418 -1.20 12.28 23.70
N LEU A 419 -0.86 11.05 23.27
CA LEU A 419 0.44 10.45 23.58
C LEU A 419 1.59 11.21 22.87
N PRO A 420 2.75 11.36 23.51
CA PRO A 420 3.98 11.76 22.84
C PRO A 420 4.34 10.75 21.75
N THR A 421 4.87 11.25 20.63
CA THR A 421 5.09 10.56 19.34
C THR A 421 6.09 9.38 19.38
N GLU A 422 6.68 9.06 20.53
CA GLU A 422 7.81 8.12 20.65
C GLU A 422 7.41 6.64 20.79
N LEU A 423 6.20 6.33 21.27
CA LEU A 423 5.82 4.94 21.60
C LEU A 423 5.52 4.05 20.38
N PHE A 424 5.22 4.65 19.22
CA PHE A 424 4.93 3.89 17.98
C PHE A 424 6.19 3.26 17.35
N ASN A 425 7.37 3.82 17.63
CA ASN A 425 8.64 3.36 17.07
C ASN A 425 9.15 2.06 17.74
N ILE A 426 8.70 1.76 18.96
CA ILE A 426 9.24 0.64 19.76
C ILE A 426 8.67 -0.73 19.33
N MET A 427 7.48 -0.78 18.72
CA MET A 427 6.88 -2.07 18.29
C MET A 427 7.45 -2.65 17.00
N VAL A 428 8.15 -1.86 16.17
CA VAL A 428 8.65 -2.29 14.85
C VAL A 428 10.08 -2.85 14.91
N GLU A 429 10.87 -2.50 15.93
CA GLU A 429 12.28 -2.94 16.02
C GLU A 429 12.45 -4.39 16.48
N HIS A 430 11.48 -4.97 17.19
CA HIS A 430 11.66 -6.29 17.81
C HIS A 430 11.39 -7.51 16.90
N THR A 431 10.99 -7.32 15.64
CA THR A 431 10.66 -8.45 14.73
C THR A 431 11.78 -8.82 13.74
N MET A 432 12.90 -8.09 13.70
CA MET A 432 13.97 -8.32 12.71
C MET A 432 15.17 -9.16 13.19
N GLN A 433 15.22 -9.58 14.47
CA GLN A 433 16.46 -10.16 15.04
C GLN A 433 16.55 -11.69 15.13
N ASN A 434 15.57 -12.49 14.66
CA ASN A 434 15.54 -13.92 15.01
C ASN A 434 15.60 -14.96 13.87
N ASN A 435 16.10 -14.61 12.68
CA ASN A 435 16.27 -15.58 11.59
C ASN A 435 17.63 -15.48 10.90
N ASN A 436 18.72 -15.82 11.61
CA ASN A 436 19.99 -16.15 10.96
C ASN A 436 20.76 -17.13 11.85
N ASN A 437 20.56 -18.43 11.62
CA ASN A 437 21.54 -19.47 11.88
C ASN A 437 21.13 -20.72 11.11
N ASN A 438 21.97 -21.09 10.12
CA ASN A 438 22.22 -22.42 9.54
C ASN A 438 22.37 -22.35 8.02
N ASN A 439 23.61 -22.35 7.52
CA ASN A 439 24.20 -23.49 6.83
C ASN A 439 25.54 -23.12 6.16
N ASN A 440 26.52 -24.01 6.37
CA ASN A 440 27.88 -23.97 5.85
C ASN A 440 28.01 -24.73 4.51
N ASP A 441 29.05 -24.33 3.79
CA ASP A 441 29.93 -25.05 2.86
C ASP A 441 29.36 -25.73 1.59
N ASP A 442 29.86 -25.29 0.42
CA ASP A 442 30.81 -26.08 -0.38
C ASP A 442 31.36 -25.28 -1.57
N ASP A 443 32.67 -25.36 -1.73
CA ASP A 443 33.52 -24.77 -2.79
C ASP A 443 33.64 -25.78 -3.95
N ASP A 444 33.65 -25.32 -5.22
CA ASP A 444 34.52 -25.91 -6.27
C ASP A 444 34.49 -25.17 -7.62
N GLY A 445 35.70 -24.92 -8.15
CA GLY A 445 36.09 -25.38 -9.49
C GLY A 445 35.64 -24.65 -10.77
N ALA A 446 36.45 -23.68 -11.21
CA ALA A 446 36.92 -23.41 -12.58
C ALA A 446 35.99 -23.55 -13.83
N GLN A 447 35.87 -22.47 -14.62
CA GLN A 447 36.50 -22.33 -15.96
C GLN A 447 36.03 -21.05 -16.69
N VAL A 448 36.99 -20.42 -17.36
CA VAL A 448 36.85 -19.18 -18.12
C VAL A 448 36.50 -19.52 -19.56
N SER A 449 35.38 -18.99 -20.07
CA SER A 449 35.15 -18.86 -21.51
C SER A 449 34.86 -17.40 -21.88
N LYS A 450 35.58 -16.92 -22.90
CA LYS A 450 35.47 -15.58 -23.49
C LYS A 450 34.14 -15.46 -24.24
N THR A 451 33.09 -14.97 -23.61
CA THR A 451 31.92 -14.40 -24.31
C THR A 451 31.12 -13.52 -23.33
N ASN A 452 30.91 -12.25 -23.70
CA ASN A 452 30.15 -11.22 -22.99
C ASN A 452 30.53 -10.99 -21.51
N LYS A 453 31.30 -9.92 -21.23
CA LYS A 453 31.68 -9.49 -19.87
C LYS A 453 30.45 -9.05 -19.07
N PHE A 454 29.76 -10.00 -18.44
CA PHE A 454 28.81 -9.73 -17.36
C PHE A 454 29.58 -9.57 -16.04
N ILE A 455 29.27 -8.54 -15.26
CA ILE A 455 29.82 -8.35 -13.91
C ILE A 455 29.28 -9.49 -13.04
N LYS A 456 30.18 -10.28 -12.44
CA LYS A 456 29.82 -11.30 -11.44
C LYS A 456 29.90 -10.68 -10.05
N PHE A 457 28.77 -10.62 -9.35
CA PHE A 457 28.73 -10.24 -7.94
C PHE A 457 29.23 -11.39 -7.07
N LYS A 458 30.08 -11.09 -6.10
CA LYS A 458 30.60 -12.05 -5.11
C LYS A 458 30.32 -11.48 -3.73
N HIS A 459 30.00 -12.34 -2.77
CA HIS A 459 29.92 -11.96 -1.37
C HIS A 459 31.32 -11.51 -0.90
N ARG A 460 31.42 -10.29 -0.37
CA ARG A 460 32.64 -9.73 0.22
C ARG A 460 32.26 -8.55 1.12
N GLU A 461 32.97 -8.42 2.24
CA GLU A 461 32.85 -7.27 3.13
C GLU A 461 33.42 -5.99 2.49
N SER A 462 33.04 -4.83 3.04
CA SER A 462 33.61 -3.53 2.63
C SER A 462 35.12 -3.52 2.86
N TYR A 463 35.84 -2.90 1.91
CA TYR A 463 37.30 -2.85 1.95
C TYR A 463 37.82 -2.10 3.18
N VAL A 464 37.14 -1.02 3.59
CA VAL A 464 37.54 -0.24 4.77
C VAL A 464 37.27 -1.01 6.06
N THR A 465 36.16 -1.73 6.15
CA THR A 465 35.87 -2.61 7.30
C THR A 465 36.94 -3.68 7.47
N GLN A 466 37.32 -4.35 6.37
CA GLN A 466 38.41 -5.33 6.38
C GLN A 466 39.75 -4.70 6.78
N LEU A 467 40.04 -3.46 6.36
CA LEU A 467 41.27 -2.77 6.74
C LEU A 467 41.28 -2.36 8.23
N LEU A 468 40.15 -1.89 8.77
CA LEU A 468 40.04 -1.53 10.19
C LEU A 468 40.18 -2.75 11.11
N GLU A 469 39.71 -3.91 10.67
CA GLU A 469 39.86 -5.18 11.38
C GLU A 469 41.30 -5.72 11.33
N ASN A 470 42.00 -5.55 10.21
CA ASN A 470 43.31 -6.16 9.99
C ASN A 470 44.51 -5.24 10.34
N ASP A 471 44.35 -3.92 10.30
CA ASP A 471 45.43 -2.95 10.58
C ASP A 471 45.16 -2.12 11.83
N ALA A 472 45.98 -2.32 12.87
CA ALA A 472 45.87 -1.63 14.14
C ALA A 472 46.16 -0.11 14.05
N ASN A 473 47.01 0.31 13.09
CA ASN A 473 47.33 1.73 12.91
C ASN A 473 46.12 2.50 12.36
N LEU A 474 45.42 1.92 11.39
CA LEU A 474 44.19 2.51 10.83
C LEU A 474 43.07 2.58 11.85
N ARG A 475 42.94 1.56 12.71
CA ARG A 475 41.98 1.58 13.83
C ARG A 475 42.27 2.70 14.82
N THR A 476 43.55 2.94 15.10
CA THR A 476 43.98 4.04 15.97
C THR A 476 43.64 5.39 15.36
N ILE A 477 43.88 5.58 14.06
CA ILE A 477 43.48 6.81 13.33
C ILE A 477 41.96 6.99 13.37
N HIS A 478 41.19 5.93 13.17
CA HIS A 478 39.73 5.98 13.28
C HIS A 478 39.29 6.44 14.67
N ASN A 479 39.86 5.86 15.73
CA ASN A 479 39.57 6.26 17.11
C ASN A 479 39.99 7.72 17.39
N MET A 480 41.10 8.19 16.83
CA MET A 480 41.51 9.60 16.94
C MET A 480 40.50 10.54 16.27
N ILE A 481 39.99 10.19 15.08
CA ILE A 481 38.96 10.97 14.38
C ILE A 481 37.67 10.99 15.21
N VAL A 482 37.24 9.84 15.75
CA VAL A 482 36.05 9.75 16.62
C VAL A 482 36.23 10.62 17.86
N MET A 483 37.40 10.56 18.51
CA MET A 483 37.71 11.43 19.64
C MET A 483 37.70 12.91 19.27
N LEU A 484 38.21 13.28 18.09
CA LEU A 484 38.19 14.66 17.62
C LEU A 484 36.76 15.16 17.35
N VAL A 485 35.88 14.31 16.81
CA VAL A 485 34.45 14.60 16.66
C VAL A 485 33.78 14.77 18.03
N ILE A 486 34.07 13.90 19.00
CA ILE A 486 33.55 14.02 20.37
C ILE A 486 34.01 15.33 21.01
N VAL A 487 35.29 15.69 20.88
CA VAL A 487 35.82 16.96 21.39
C VAL A 487 35.14 18.14 20.71
N PHE A 488 34.92 18.09 19.39
CA PHE A 488 34.20 19.13 18.67
C PHE A 488 32.75 19.26 19.15
N LEU A 489 32.05 18.13 19.37
CA LEU A 489 30.69 18.12 19.92
C LEU A 489 30.65 18.72 21.34
N LEU A 490 31.58 18.33 22.21
CA LEU A 490 31.69 18.88 23.56
C LEU A 490 31.98 20.38 23.53
N TYR A 491 32.85 20.84 22.63
CA TYR A 491 33.13 22.26 22.43
C TYR A 491 31.89 23.01 21.92
N THR A 492 31.14 22.44 20.96
CA THR A 492 29.89 23.05 20.50
C THR A 492 28.83 23.10 21.59
N ILE A 493 28.74 22.07 22.45
CA ILE A 493 27.82 22.06 23.60
C ILE A 493 28.22 23.14 24.61
N GLU A 494 29.51 23.29 24.89
CA GLU A 494 30.02 24.35 25.77
C GLU A 494 29.71 25.74 25.19
N ASP A 495 29.88 25.93 23.89
CA ASP A 495 29.61 27.19 23.19
C ASP A 495 28.10 27.49 23.14
N ILE A 496 27.24 26.48 22.94
CA ILE A 496 25.77 26.58 23.07
C ILE A 496 25.36 27.03 24.47
N ILE A 497 25.99 26.49 25.50
CA ILE A 497 25.68 26.85 26.91
C ILE A 497 26.10 28.29 27.19
N LYS A 498 27.20 28.78 26.61
CA LYS A 498 27.72 30.14 26.82
C LYS A 498 26.95 31.21 26.04
N GLU A 499 26.58 30.95 24.80
CA GLU A 499 25.91 31.92 23.90
C GLU A 499 24.64 31.32 23.25
N PRO A 500 23.58 31.02 24.02
CA PRO A 500 22.40 30.32 23.50
C PRO A 500 21.69 31.07 22.35
N ALA A 501 21.74 32.41 22.34
CA ALA A 501 21.13 33.24 21.31
C ALA A 501 21.77 33.09 19.93
N LYS A 502 23.06 32.76 19.85
CA LYS A 502 23.79 32.56 18.59
C LYS A 502 23.42 31.24 17.89
N TYR A 503 22.98 30.26 18.68
CA TYR A 503 22.61 28.94 18.18
C TYR A 503 21.15 28.84 17.75
N GLU A 504 20.30 29.81 18.14
CA GLU A 504 18.91 29.91 17.66
C GLU A 504 18.88 30.06 16.12
N GLU A 505 19.78 30.87 15.54
CA GLU A 505 19.95 30.99 14.08
C GLU A 505 20.40 29.66 13.42
N ILE A 506 21.24 28.86 14.07
CA ILE A 506 21.69 27.56 13.54
C ILE A 506 20.55 26.54 13.58
N TYR A 507 19.77 26.51 14.66
CA TYR A 507 18.56 25.69 14.74
C TYR A 507 17.54 26.11 13.68
N GLU A 508 17.37 27.40 13.42
CA GLU A 508 16.53 27.90 12.33
C GLU A 508 17.03 27.46 10.96
N VAL A 509 18.34 27.46 10.70
CA VAL A 509 18.92 26.96 9.43
C VAL A 509 18.70 25.45 9.28
N ILE A 510 18.84 24.66 10.35
CA ILE A 510 18.57 23.20 10.31
C ILE A 510 17.08 22.94 10.09
N LEU A 511 16.21 23.65 10.82
CA LEU A 511 14.75 23.57 10.66
C LEU A 511 14.32 24.00 9.26
N TRP A 512 14.93 25.05 8.71
CA TRP A 512 14.67 25.51 7.35
C TRP A 512 15.01 24.44 6.32
N ASN A 513 16.17 23.77 6.46
CA ASN A 513 16.58 22.67 5.58
C ASN A 513 15.71 21.40 5.70
N VAL A 514 15.08 21.16 6.86
CA VAL A 514 14.26 19.95 7.12
C VAL A 514 12.75 20.22 6.99
N SER A 515 12.32 21.49 6.94
CA SER A 515 10.91 21.91 6.94
C SER A 515 10.05 21.25 5.86
N ASP A 516 10.63 20.97 4.69
CA ASP A 516 9.96 20.38 3.53
C ASP A 516 10.15 18.85 3.39
N LEU A 517 10.63 18.16 4.43
CA LEU A 517 10.91 16.72 4.38
C LEU A 517 9.68 15.89 3.95
N GLY A 518 8.48 16.30 4.34
CA GLY A 518 7.24 15.65 3.92
C GLY A 518 6.98 15.74 2.41
N SER A 519 7.36 16.86 1.78
CA SER A 519 7.31 17.05 0.33
C SER A 519 8.38 16.23 -0.37
N VAL A 520 9.59 16.15 0.19
CA VAL A 520 10.69 15.33 -0.32
C VAL A 520 10.33 13.84 -0.32
N ILE A 521 9.81 13.33 0.79
CA ILE A 521 9.37 11.92 0.91
C ILE A 521 8.24 11.62 -0.08
N ARG A 522 7.30 12.56 -0.26
CA ARG A 522 6.21 12.42 -1.25
C ARG A 522 6.75 12.32 -2.67
N ILE A 523 7.65 13.22 -3.06
CA ILE A 523 8.27 13.20 -4.39
C ILE A 523 9.11 11.94 -4.57
N TRP A 524 9.88 11.53 -3.56
CA TRP A 524 10.68 10.29 -3.59
C TRP A 524 9.80 9.05 -3.76
N LEU A 525 8.69 8.94 -3.03
CA LEU A 525 7.73 7.84 -3.20
C LEU A 525 7.09 7.87 -4.60
N MET A 526 6.69 9.04 -5.10
CA MET A 526 6.14 9.16 -6.45
C MET A 526 7.16 8.75 -7.52
N MET A 527 8.43 9.17 -7.38
CA MET A 527 9.51 8.78 -8.29
C MET A 527 9.71 7.26 -8.31
N ASN A 528 9.77 6.60 -7.15
CA ASN A 528 9.90 5.15 -7.06
C ASN A 528 8.67 4.42 -7.63
N MET A 529 7.47 4.94 -7.39
CA MET A 529 6.24 4.39 -7.95
C MET A 529 6.19 4.51 -9.47
N ILE A 530 6.67 5.61 -10.07
CA ILE A 530 6.76 5.73 -11.53
C ILE A 530 7.72 4.70 -12.11
N VAL A 531 8.88 4.49 -11.48
CA VAL A 531 9.84 3.45 -11.92
C VAL A 531 9.22 2.05 -11.80
N LEU A 532 8.54 1.74 -10.69
CA LEU A 532 7.94 0.42 -10.48
C LEU A 532 6.69 0.17 -11.34
N CYS A 533 5.79 1.14 -11.47
CA CYS A 533 4.50 0.98 -12.12
C CYS A 533 4.54 1.27 -13.63
N LEU A 534 5.52 2.04 -14.12
CA LEU A 534 5.58 2.42 -15.53
C LEU A 534 6.80 1.83 -16.23
N HIS A 535 8.01 1.99 -15.67
CA HIS A 535 9.23 1.50 -16.31
C HIS A 535 9.29 -0.04 -16.36
N TYR A 536 9.03 -0.72 -15.23
CA TYR A 536 9.13 -2.18 -15.17
C TYR A 536 8.13 -2.91 -16.11
N PRO A 537 6.83 -2.55 -16.15
CA PRO A 537 5.91 -3.14 -17.11
C PRO A 537 6.24 -2.83 -18.57
N LEU A 538 6.78 -1.65 -18.87
CA LEU A 538 7.23 -1.30 -20.23
C LEU A 538 8.42 -2.16 -20.68
N VAL A 539 9.39 -2.44 -19.79
CA VAL A 539 10.48 -3.40 -20.05
C VAL A 539 9.94 -4.80 -20.31
N LEU A 540 9.01 -5.28 -19.48
CA LEU A 540 8.37 -6.58 -19.68
C LEU A 540 7.61 -6.65 -21.01
N PHE A 541 6.90 -5.59 -21.38
CA PHE A 541 6.18 -5.50 -22.64
C PHE A 541 7.13 -5.49 -23.85
N ASN A 542 8.24 -4.75 -23.77
CA ASN A 542 9.28 -4.77 -24.81
C ASN A 542 9.94 -6.15 -24.93
N ASN A 543 10.25 -6.82 -23.81
CA ASN A 543 10.79 -8.18 -23.82
C ASN A 543 9.80 -9.17 -24.45
N PHE A 544 8.50 -9.00 -24.18
CA PHE A 544 7.45 -9.79 -24.83
C PHE A 544 7.37 -9.55 -26.34
N LEU A 545 7.45 -8.29 -26.79
CA LEU A 545 7.47 -7.96 -28.22
C LEU A 545 8.72 -8.53 -28.92
N GLN A 546 9.89 -8.43 -28.30
CA GLN A 546 11.14 -8.99 -28.82
C GLN A 546 11.09 -10.52 -28.90
N TYR A 547 10.57 -11.18 -27.85
CA TYR A 547 10.38 -12.63 -27.83
C TYR A 547 9.42 -13.08 -28.95
N ARG A 548 8.30 -12.38 -29.12
CA ARG A 548 7.33 -12.66 -30.18
C ARG A 548 7.91 -12.42 -31.58
N TRP A 549 8.69 -11.36 -31.76
CA TRP A 549 9.35 -11.06 -33.03
C TRP A 549 10.41 -12.11 -33.39
N LEU A 550 11.21 -12.56 -32.41
CA LEU A 550 12.20 -13.63 -32.58
C LEU A 550 11.58 -15.00 -32.92
N LEU A 551 10.34 -15.25 -32.49
CA LEU A 551 9.59 -16.46 -32.85
C LEU A 551 9.02 -16.41 -34.28
N ILE A 552 8.78 -15.22 -34.83
CA ILE A 552 8.14 -15.02 -36.13
C ILE A 552 9.17 -14.95 -37.27
N ASN A 553 10.37 -14.42 -37.01
CA ASN A 553 11.40 -14.23 -38.03
C ASN A 553 12.56 -15.22 -37.88
N ASN A 554 13.03 -15.77 -39.02
CA ASN A 554 14.18 -16.67 -39.06
C ASN A 554 15.44 -16.00 -38.45
N PRO A 555 16.16 -16.67 -37.54
CA PRO A 555 17.13 -16.02 -36.63
C PRO A 555 18.40 -15.45 -37.29
N GLU A 556 18.61 -15.66 -38.59
CA GLU A 556 19.88 -15.38 -39.27
C GLU A 556 19.89 -14.14 -40.19
N LYS A 557 18.76 -13.66 -40.74
CA LYS A 557 18.79 -12.58 -41.77
C LYS A 557 18.24 -11.22 -41.34
N ASP A 558 17.40 -11.12 -40.31
CA ASP A 558 16.69 -9.86 -40.00
C ASP A 558 17.16 -9.11 -38.75
N ARG A 559 18.29 -9.52 -38.13
CA ARG A 559 18.78 -8.89 -36.88
C ARG A 559 19.10 -7.39 -36.99
N GLN A 560 19.35 -6.86 -38.20
CA GLN A 560 19.90 -5.51 -38.37
C GLN A 560 18.86 -4.40 -38.58
N TYR A 561 17.75 -4.63 -39.30
CA TYR A 561 16.87 -3.53 -39.73
C TYR A 561 15.70 -3.19 -38.80
N ALA A 562 15.09 -4.17 -38.11
CA ALA A 562 14.03 -3.89 -37.13
C ALA A 562 14.57 -3.27 -35.81
N GLY A 563 15.90 -3.28 -35.63
CA GLY A 563 16.57 -2.83 -34.42
C GLY A 563 16.79 -1.32 -34.32
N CYS A 564 16.85 -0.56 -35.41
CA CYS A 564 17.27 0.86 -35.31
C CYS A 564 16.14 1.79 -34.82
N LEU A 565 15.00 1.84 -35.50
CA LEU A 565 13.94 2.81 -35.15
C LEU A 565 13.26 2.49 -33.81
N HIS A 566 13.02 1.20 -33.52
CA HIS A 566 12.41 0.75 -32.27
C HIS A 566 13.36 0.91 -31.07
N ARG A 567 14.66 0.62 -31.22
CA ARG A 567 15.64 0.88 -30.15
C ARG A 567 15.81 2.38 -29.90
N THR A 568 15.85 3.24 -30.91
CA THR A 568 16.10 4.68 -30.67
C THR A 568 14.95 5.38 -29.94
N ILE A 569 13.69 5.04 -30.25
CA ILE A 569 12.50 5.58 -29.55
C ILE A 569 12.38 5.01 -28.13
N LEU A 570 12.67 3.73 -27.93
CA LEU A 570 12.68 3.13 -26.59
C LEU A 570 13.88 3.56 -25.76
N TYR A 571 15.09 3.71 -26.31
CA TYR A 571 16.27 4.22 -25.57
C TYR A 571 16.12 5.69 -25.17
N THR A 572 15.37 6.51 -25.92
CA THR A 572 15.07 7.89 -25.50
C THR A 572 14.08 7.91 -24.34
N ILE A 573 13.03 7.07 -24.38
CA ILE A 573 12.08 6.91 -23.25
C ILE A 573 12.76 6.26 -22.03
N TYR A 574 13.57 5.22 -22.24
CA TYR A 574 14.37 4.57 -21.20
C TYR A 574 15.46 5.47 -20.66
N GLY A 575 16.10 6.29 -21.49
CA GLY A 575 17.10 7.29 -21.10
C GLY A 575 16.51 8.33 -20.16
N CYS A 576 15.35 8.90 -20.51
CA CYS A 576 14.66 9.88 -19.66
C CYS A 576 14.23 9.32 -18.30
N ILE A 577 13.79 8.05 -18.24
CA ILE A 577 13.34 7.41 -16.99
C ILE A 577 14.52 6.84 -16.18
N SER A 578 15.58 6.38 -16.85
CA SER A 578 16.81 5.91 -16.18
C SER A 578 17.64 7.06 -15.61
N ILE A 579 17.57 8.28 -16.15
CA ILE A 579 18.16 9.49 -15.52
C ILE A 579 17.56 9.73 -14.12
N PHE A 580 16.25 9.50 -13.94
CA PHE A 580 15.61 9.56 -12.62
C PHE A 580 16.05 8.40 -11.70
N GLY A 581 16.28 7.20 -12.25
CA GLY A 581 16.86 6.07 -11.51
C GLY A 581 18.33 6.27 -11.13
N ILE A 582 19.11 6.96 -11.97
CA ILE A 582 20.52 7.32 -11.73
C ILE A 582 20.62 8.29 -10.55
N LEU A 583 19.70 9.26 -10.43
CA LEU A 583 19.66 10.18 -9.28
C LEU A 583 19.41 9.45 -7.95
N ILE A 584 18.49 8.47 -7.93
CA ILE A 584 18.23 7.63 -6.75
C ILE A 584 19.42 6.69 -6.46
N TYR A 585 20.03 6.11 -7.50
CA TYR A 585 21.18 5.24 -7.35
C TYR A 585 22.43 5.99 -6.87
N CYS A 586 22.65 7.23 -7.33
CA CYS A 586 23.70 8.12 -6.85
C CYS A 586 23.51 8.49 -5.37
N THR A 587 22.28 8.68 -4.89
CA THR A 587 22.04 8.90 -3.44
C THR A 587 22.39 7.68 -2.58
N TYR A 588 22.15 6.46 -3.06
CA TYR A 588 22.56 5.23 -2.36
C TYR A 588 24.06 4.95 -2.48
N SER A 589 24.70 5.32 -3.59
CA SER A 589 26.12 5.05 -3.82
C SER A 589 27.05 5.94 -2.97
N VAL A 590 26.60 7.14 -2.57
CA VAL A 590 27.34 8.01 -1.63
C VAL A 590 27.48 7.37 -0.25
N LEU A 591 26.50 6.57 0.18
CA LEU A 591 26.52 5.82 1.44
C LEU A 591 27.39 4.55 1.39
N ILE A 592 27.72 4.04 0.19
CA ILE A 592 28.46 2.77 -0.02
C ILE A 592 29.77 3.07 -0.75
N ASN A 593 30.54 4.04 -0.25
CA ASN A 593 31.84 4.40 -0.84
C ASN A 593 32.98 3.58 -0.23
N ASP A 594 33.43 2.55 -0.94
CA ASP A 594 34.73 1.92 -0.71
C ASP A 594 35.83 2.76 -1.39
N ILE A 595 36.55 3.57 -0.62
CA ILE A 595 37.72 4.32 -1.13
C ILE A 595 38.96 3.43 -0.98
N LYS A 596 39.61 3.12 -2.11
CA LYS A 596 40.96 2.54 -2.12
C LYS A 596 42.00 3.65 -2.35
N ILE A 597 42.81 3.93 -1.32
CA ILE A 597 43.74 5.08 -1.30
C ILE A 597 45.04 4.81 -2.09
N ASP A 598 45.40 3.55 -2.36
CA ASP A 598 46.54 3.22 -3.22
C ASP A 598 46.24 3.48 -4.70
N CYS A 599 46.44 4.72 -5.14
CA CYS A 599 46.34 5.15 -6.53
C CYS A 599 47.64 5.78 -6.98
N LYS A 600 48.31 5.19 -7.97
CA LYS A 600 49.56 5.73 -8.52
C LYS A 600 49.34 6.74 -9.66
N SER A 601 48.10 6.83 -10.15
CA SER A 601 47.70 7.74 -11.24
C SER A 601 46.28 8.29 -11.06
N ALA A 602 45.98 9.45 -11.66
CA ALA A 602 44.65 10.05 -11.62
C ALA A 602 43.56 9.12 -12.23
N GLN A 603 43.92 8.30 -13.23
CA GLN A 603 43.00 7.34 -13.82
C GLN A 603 42.65 6.18 -12.88
N GLU A 604 43.60 5.74 -12.07
CA GLU A 604 43.36 4.71 -11.06
C GLU A 604 42.47 5.24 -9.93
N TYR A 605 42.65 6.50 -9.56
CA TYR A 605 41.80 7.21 -8.61
C TYR A 605 40.34 7.26 -9.09
N PHE A 606 40.08 7.79 -10.29
CA PHE A 606 38.71 7.82 -10.84
C PHE A 606 38.10 6.43 -11.06
N ARG A 607 38.91 5.39 -11.29
CA ARG A 607 38.42 4.01 -11.41
C ARG A 607 37.99 3.39 -10.09
N LYS A 608 38.64 3.79 -9.00
CA LYS A 608 38.41 3.23 -7.66
C LYS A 608 37.45 4.10 -6.83
N TRP A 609 37.33 5.39 -7.15
CA TRP A 609 36.40 6.31 -6.51
C TRP A 609 34.96 6.01 -6.90
N ASN A 610 34.10 5.72 -5.91
CA ASN A 610 32.69 5.39 -6.11
C ASN A 610 32.48 4.33 -7.21
N HIS A 611 33.02 3.13 -6.94
CA HIS A 611 33.07 2.02 -7.88
C HIS A 611 31.70 1.66 -8.48
N VAL A 612 30.62 1.92 -7.76
CA VAL A 612 29.23 1.69 -8.19
C VAL A 612 28.87 2.56 -9.40
N VAL A 613 29.04 3.88 -9.31
CA VAL A 613 28.77 4.81 -10.42
C VAL A 613 29.75 4.56 -11.57
N GLN A 614 31.00 4.29 -11.24
CA GLN A 614 32.03 4.04 -12.25
C GLN A 614 31.77 2.75 -13.06
N GLN A 615 31.30 1.67 -12.42
CA GLN A 615 30.88 0.46 -13.11
C GLN A 615 29.70 0.72 -14.03
N TRP A 616 28.73 1.52 -13.59
CA TRP A 616 27.58 1.88 -14.40
C TRP A 616 28.00 2.67 -15.66
N LEU A 617 28.81 3.72 -15.49
CA LEU A 617 29.37 4.51 -16.59
C LEU A 617 30.19 3.61 -17.55
N TYR A 618 30.98 2.68 -17.02
CA TYR A 618 31.76 1.76 -17.83
C TYR A 618 30.89 0.80 -18.67
N VAL A 619 29.90 0.17 -18.05
CA VAL A 619 29.07 -0.84 -18.74
C VAL A 619 28.13 -0.19 -19.76
N TYR A 620 27.47 0.90 -19.39
CA TYR A 620 26.38 1.46 -20.19
C TYR A 620 26.77 2.61 -21.11
N ILE A 621 27.90 3.27 -20.86
CA ILE A 621 28.38 4.37 -21.72
C ILE A 621 29.70 3.99 -22.39
N PHE A 622 30.70 3.52 -21.65
CA PHE A 622 32.01 3.21 -22.22
C PHE A 622 31.95 2.06 -23.25
N ILE A 623 31.43 0.88 -22.87
CA ILE A 623 31.40 -0.29 -23.76
C ILE A 623 30.62 -0.02 -25.07
N PRO A 624 29.40 0.56 -25.06
CA PRO A 624 28.66 0.79 -26.30
C PRO A 624 29.31 1.82 -27.24
N ILE A 625 29.91 2.88 -26.69
CA ILE A 625 30.59 3.90 -27.50
C ILE A 625 31.90 3.36 -28.06
N ASP A 626 32.68 2.61 -27.26
CA ASP A 626 33.91 1.96 -27.74
C ASP A 626 33.61 0.94 -28.84
N ASN A 627 32.57 0.12 -28.67
CA ASN A 627 32.12 -0.84 -29.69
C ASN A 627 31.61 -0.16 -30.97
N ARG A 628 31.17 1.10 -30.92
CA ARG A 628 30.66 1.82 -32.10
C ARG A 628 31.75 2.60 -32.83
N PHE A 629 32.64 3.28 -32.11
CA PHE A 629 33.62 4.21 -32.69
C PHE A 629 35.06 3.73 -32.61
N HIS A 630 35.34 2.69 -31.80
CA HIS A 630 36.66 2.07 -31.62
C HIS A 630 37.78 3.08 -31.22
N ASN A 631 37.40 4.25 -30.70
CA ASN A 631 38.30 5.31 -30.31
C ASN A 631 38.22 5.55 -28.80
N ARG A 632 39.19 4.99 -28.07
CA ARG A 632 39.26 5.05 -26.61
C ARG A 632 39.40 6.48 -26.05
N VAL A 633 39.97 7.41 -26.81
CA VAL A 633 40.12 8.81 -26.37
C VAL A 633 38.74 9.48 -26.36
N LEU A 634 37.99 9.31 -27.45
CA LEU A 634 36.64 9.82 -27.58
C LEU A 634 35.69 9.19 -26.55
N THR A 635 35.79 7.88 -26.34
CA THR A 635 34.97 7.15 -25.35
C THR A 635 35.23 7.65 -23.93
N ASN A 636 36.50 7.84 -23.52
CA ASN A 636 36.81 8.37 -22.20
C ASN A 636 36.28 9.80 -22.04
N LEU A 637 36.49 10.67 -23.04
CA LEU A 637 35.97 12.03 -23.02
C LEU A 637 34.44 12.07 -22.88
N ALA A 638 33.72 11.20 -23.59
CA ALA A 638 32.27 11.10 -23.49
C ALA A 638 31.81 10.69 -22.08
N VAL A 639 32.48 9.72 -21.45
CA VAL A 639 32.16 9.27 -20.08
C VAL A 639 32.39 10.40 -19.07
N PHE A 640 33.55 11.06 -19.12
CA PHE A 640 33.87 12.17 -18.21
C PHE A 640 32.94 13.37 -18.40
N THR A 641 32.65 13.74 -19.66
CA THR A 641 31.73 14.84 -19.97
C THR A 641 30.32 14.53 -19.46
N THR A 642 29.84 13.29 -19.62
CA THR A 642 28.52 12.88 -19.12
C THR A 642 28.46 12.98 -17.59
N SER A 643 29.51 12.52 -16.90
CA SER A 643 29.61 12.64 -15.44
C SER A 643 29.62 14.12 -14.99
N ALA A 644 30.44 14.96 -15.63
CA ALA A 644 30.54 16.39 -15.32
C ALA A 644 29.19 17.12 -15.47
N LEU A 645 28.46 16.86 -16.55
CA LEU A 645 27.13 17.44 -16.79
C LEU A 645 26.10 17.03 -15.73
N VAL A 646 26.12 15.78 -15.27
CA VAL A 646 25.21 15.31 -14.22
C VAL A 646 25.52 15.97 -12.87
N HIS A 647 26.80 16.12 -12.52
CA HIS A 647 27.18 16.82 -11.28
C HIS A 647 26.82 18.30 -11.34
N GLU A 648 27.04 18.95 -12.48
CA GLU A 648 26.63 20.34 -12.71
C GLU A 648 25.10 20.51 -12.62
N TYR A 649 24.33 19.55 -13.16
CA TYR A 649 22.89 19.53 -13.02
C TYR A 649 22.45 19.45 -11.54
N ILE A 650 23.04 18.55 -10.75
CA ILE A 650 22.71 18.39 -9.33
C ILE A 650 23.01 19.70 -8.56
N ILE A 651 24.20 20.26 -8.75
CA ILE A 651 24.61 21.52 -8.10
C ILE A 651 23.67 22.66 -8.53
N GLY A 652 23.41 22.78 -9.83
CA GLY A 652 22.62 23.89 -10.37
C GLY A 652 21.16 23.90 -9.91
N PHE A 653 20.53 22.73 -9.79
CA PHE A 653 19.18 22.61 -9.25
C PHE A 653 19.13 22.81 -7.72
N THR A 654 20.15 22.35 -7.00
CA THR A 654 20.23 22.50 -5.54
C THR A 654 20.37 23.97 -5.14
N PHE A 655 21.27 24.69 -5.80
CA PHE A 655 21.55 26.09 -5.49
C PHE A 655 20.73 27.09 -6.31
N ARG A 656 19.89 26.61 -7.25
CA ARG A 656 19.01 27.42 -8.13
C ARG A 656 19.74 28.43 -9.03
N PHE A 657 21.01 28.19 -9.33
CA PHE A 657 21.78 28.95 -10.30
C PHE A 657 22.68 28.03 -11.11
N PHE A 658 22.97 28.38 -12.36
CA PHE A 658 23.86 27.61 -13.20
C PHE A 658 25.21 28.32 -13.30
N PHE A 659 26.25 27.73 -12.71
CA PHE A 659 27.59 28.30 -12.76
C PHE A 659 28.64 27.21 -13.02
N PRO A 660 29.08 27.04 -14.28
CA PRO A 660 29.78 25.85 -14.77
C PRO A 660 31.26 25.75 -14.34
N ILE A 661 31.59 26.14 -13.11
CA ILE A 661 32.92 25.95 -12.52
C ILE A 661 33.22 24.47 -12.32
N ASN A 662 32.24 23.68 -11.87
CA ASN A 662 32.48 22.26 -11.66
C ASN A 662 32.80 21.57 -12.99
N LEU A 663 32.08 21.88 -14.06
CA LEU A 663 32.43 21.44 -15.41
C LEU A 663 33.86 21.84 -15.81
N PHE A 664 34.29 23.08 -15.54
CA PHE A 664 35.66 23.54 -15.82
C PHE A 664 36.72 22.77 -15.01
N ILE A 665 36.49 22.53 -13.73
CA ILE A 665 37.37 21.75 -12.85
C ILE A 665 37.51 20.30 -13.35
N PHE A 666 36.41 19.69 -13.78
CA PHE A 666 36.43 18.35 -14.38
C PHE A 666 37.26 18.33 -15.66
N PHE A 667 37.15 19.33 -16.54
CA PHE A 667 38.03 19.42 -17.73
C PHE A 667 39.50 19.67 -17.38
N CYS A 668 39.79 20.52 -16.40
CA CYS A 668 41.16 20.72 -15.90
C CYS A 668 41.76 19.42 -15.33
N SER A 669 40.96 18.63 -14.61
CA SER A 669 41.38 17.32 -14.09
C SER A 669 41.66 16.29 -15.21
N GLN A 670 41.04 16.47 -16.38
CA GLN A 670 41.28 15.64 -17.54
C GLN A 670 42.56 16.08 -18.30
N ILE A 671 42.85 17.38 -18.32
CA ILE A 671 44.11 17.92 -18.84
C ILE A 671 45.29 17.40 -18.00
N THR A 672 45.19 17.42 -16.67
CA THR A 672 46.23 16.87 -15.79
C THR A 672 46.44 15.37 -16.00
N TYR A 673 45.37 14.60 -16.28
CA TYR A 673 45.48 13.20 -16.69
C TYR A 673 46.28 13.01 -17.98
N TYR A 674 46.02 13.80 -19.03
CA TYR A 674 46.80 13.69 -20.27
C TYR A 674 48.25 14.10 -20.05
N LEU A 675 48.52 15.15 -19.27
CA LEU A 675 49.88 15.56 -18.91
C LEU A 675 50.64 14.47 -18.13
N GLU A 676 49.97 13.77 -17.21
CA GLU A 676 50.53 12.61 -16.50
C GLU A 676 50.79 11.43 -17.46
N LYS A 677 49.87 11.14 -18.39
CA LYS A 677 50.02 10.07 -19.40
C LYS A 677 51.18 10.32 -20.36
N PHE A 678 51.47 11.58 -20.68
CA PHE A 678 52.63 11.98 -21.48
C PHE A 678 53.93 12.09 -20.66
N GLY A 679 53.90 11.77 -19.36
CA GLY A 679 55.07 11.75 -18.48
C GLY A 679 55.57 13.14 -18.05
N LEU A 680 54.80 14.20 -18.30
CA LEU A 680 55.17 15.59 -17.98
C LEU A 680 54.99 15.91 -16.49
N ILE A 681 54.17 15.14 -15.77
CA ILE A 681 53.81 15.35 -14.36
C ILE A 681 53.79 13.99 -13.63
N LYS A 682 54.31 13.92 -12.39
CA LYS A 682 54.25 12.71 -11.53
C LYS A 682 52.95 12.68 -10.71
N GLY A 683 52.32 11.51 -10.60
CA GLY A 683 51.01 11.30 -9.95
C GLY A 683 50.85 11.85 -8.53
N MET A 684 51.92 11.97 -7.73
CA MET A 684 51.88 12.59 -6.39
C MET A 684 51.48 14.07 -6.38
N THR A 685 51.57 14.77 -7.51
CA THR A 685 51.15 16.19 -7.62
C THR A 685 49.68 16.35 -8.03
N SER A 686 49.04 15.29 -8.54
CA SER A 686 47.65 15.33 -9.02
C SER A 686 46.61 15.37 -7.88
N PHE A 687 46.91 14.71 -6.75
CA PHE A 687 46.00 14.60 -5.61
C PHE A 687 45.90 15.89 -4.76
N PRO A 688 47.00 16.59 -4.43
CA PRO A 688 46.91 17.90 -3.78
C PRO A 688 46.21 18.94 -4.67
N LEU A 689 46.44 18.88 -5.99
CA LEU A 689 45.83 19.79 -6.95
C LEU A 689 44.31 19.54 -7.09
N SER A 690 43.84 18.29 -7.04
CA SER A 690 42.40 18.03 -7.04
C SER A 690 41.74 18.51 -5.75
N LEU A 691 42.37 18.29 -4.59
CA LEU A 691 41.88 18.78 -3.30
C LEU A 691 41.77 20.31 -3.26
N THR A 692 42.78 21.04 -3.76
CA THR A 692 42.72 22.50 -3.81
C THR A 692 41.62 23.00 -4.75
N MET A 693 41.42 22.36 -5.90
CA MET A 693 40.32 22.70 -6.81
C MET A 693 38.94 22.46 -6.18
N TRP A 694 38.76 21.38 -5.42
CA TRP A 694 37.52 21.13 -4.67
C TRP A 694 37.29 22.18 -3.58
N SER A 695 38.32 22.56 -2.83
CA SER A 695 38.21 23.63 -1.82
C SER A 695 37.83 24.98 -2.45
N ILE A 696 38.42 25.31 -3.61
CA ILE A 696 38.09 26.53 -4.37
C ILE A 696 36.63 26.48 -4.86
N LEU A 697 36.15 25.34 -5.35
CA LEU A 697 34.76 25.16 -5.76
C LEU A 697 33.80 25.45 -4.61
N VAL A 698 34.02 24.83 -3.45
CA VAL A 698 33.16 25.01 -2.26
C VAL A 698 33.15 26.48 -1.84
N ALA A 699 34.32 27.13 -1.80
CA ALA A 699 34.42 28.54 -1.46
C ALA A 699 33.61 29.42 -2.44
N ILE A 700 33.80 29.26 -3.75
CA ILE A 700 33.11 30.10 -4.76
C ILE A 700 31.59 29.86 -4.75
N VAL A 701 31.15 28.61 -4.67
CA VAL A 701 29.71 28.28 -4.61
C VAL A 701 29.06 28.87 -3.35
N THR A 702 29.75 28.81 -2.21
CA THR A 702 29.27 29.37 -0.94
C THR A 702 29.15 30.89 -1.01
N VAL A 703 30.16 31.58 -1.55
CA VAL A 703 30.15 33.04 -1.72
C VAL A 703 29.03 33.45 -2.68
N GLU A 704 28.89 32.77 -3.83
CA GLU A 704 27.85 33.09 -4.81
C GLU A 704 26.44 32.82 -4.25
N TRP A 705 26.26 31.76 -3.47
CA TRP A 705 24.99 31.49 -2.77
C TRP A 705 24.65 32.62 -1.78
N ASN A 706 25.62 33.03 -0.94
CA ASN A 706 25.44 34.13 0.02
C ASN A 706 25.12 35.47 -0.65
N VAL A 707 25.77 35.79 -1.78
CA VAL A 707 25.46 37.03 -2.53
C VAL A 707 24.04 37.00 -3.08
N ARG A 708 23.54 35.83 -3.50
CA ARG A 708 22.20 35.69 -4.07
C ARG A 708 21.09 35.66 -3.02
N THR A 709 21.34 35.09 -1.85
CA THR A 709 20.38 35.11 -0.73
C THR A 709 20.21 36.52 -0.19
N ASN A 710 21.29 37.27 -0.03
CA ASN A 710 21.25 38.64 0.49
C ASN A 710 20.70 39.68 -0.50
N CYS A 711 20.74 39.41 -1.81
CA CYS A 711 20.28 40.31 -2.87
C CYS A 711 19.41 39.57 -3.91
N PRO A 712 18.13 39.29 -3.60
CA PRO A 712 17.24 38.55 -4.50
C PRO A 712 16.86 39.35 -5.75
N LEU A 713 16.68 38.65 -6.88
CA LEU A 713 16.20 39.27 -8.12
C LEU A 713 14.68 39.46 -8.12
N PRO A 714 14.17 40.49 -8.82
CA PRO A 714 12.75 40.54 -9.16
C PRO A 714 12.35 39.38 -10.10
N GLU A 715 11.16 38.82 -9.91
CA GLU A 715 10.63 37.61 -10.58
C GLU A 715 10.67 37.65 -12.13
N LYS A 716 10.76 38.83 -12.75
CA LYS A 716 10.81 39.03 -14.21
C LYS A 716 12.22 39.23 -14.78
N SER A 717 13.24 38.62 -14.19
CA SER A 717 14.61 38.72 -14.73
C SER A 717 14.84 37.74 -15.90
N SER A 718 15.63 38.13 -16.91
CA SER A 718 15.99 37.25 -18.03
C SER A 718 16.84 36.06 -17.57
N LEU A 719 16.68 34.90 -18.24
CA LEU A 719 17.44 33.67 -17.97
C LEU A 719 18.96 33.89 -17.93
N LEU A 720 19.45 34.86 -18.71
CA LEU A 720 20.85 35.29 -18.75
C LEU A 720 21.38 35.78 -17.38
N LYS A 721 20.53 36.44 -16.56
CA LYS A 721 20.89 36.95 -15.23
C LYS A 721 21.02 35.85 -14.16
N HIS A 722 20.57 34.63 -14.47
CA HIS A 722 20.76 33.46 -13.61
C HIS A 722 22.07 32.73 -13.90
N ILE A 723 22.64 32.90 -15.11
CA ILE A 723 23.88 32.27 -15.59
C ILE A 723 25.13 33.07 -15.22
N LEU A 724 25.04 34.40 -15.15
CA LEU A 724 26.19 35.26 -14.82
C LEU A 724 26.54 35.23 -13.31
N PRO A 725 27.82 35.07 -12.94
CA PRO A 725 28.27 35.14 -11.54
C PRO A 725 28.15 36.56 -10.99
N ARG A 726 27.79 36.69 -9.71
CA ARG A 726 27.58 37.99 -9.04
C ARG A 726 28.67 38.37 -8.08
N PHE A 727 29.34 37.38 -7.48
CA PHE A 727 30.42 37.63 -6.54
C PHE A 727 31.50 38.56 -7.11
N ILE A 728 31.71 38.56 -8.43
CA ILE A 728 32.68 39.43 -9.13
C ILE A 728 32.44 40.93 -8.85
N ASN A 729 31.19 41.34 -8.61
CA ASN A 729 30.88 42.75 -8.30
C ASN A 729 31.11 43.14 -6.83
N TYR A 730 31.28 42.15 -5.95
CA TYR A 730 31.38 42.34 -4.50
C TYR A 730 32.72 41.87 -3.92
N VAL A 731 33.52 41.17 -4.71
CA VAL A 731 34.89 40.75 -4.36
C VAL A 731 35.87 41.75 -4.98
N THR A 732 36.40 42.65 -4.15
CA THR A 732 37.58 43.43 -4.50
C THR A 732 38.82 42.56 -4.30
N PHE A 733 39.59 42.34 -5.37
CA PHE A 733 40.88 41.65 -5.31
C PHE A 733 41.97 42.49 -4.66
#